data_AF-A0A3D5V950-F1
#
_entry.id   AF-A0A3D5V950-F1
#
_cell.length_a   1.000
_cell.length_b   1.000
_cell.length_c   1.000
_cell.angle_alpha   90.00
_cell.angle_beta   90.00
_cell.angle_gamma   90.00
#
_symmetry.space_group_name_H-M   'P 1'
#
loop_
_entity.id
_entity.type
_entity.pdbx_description
1 polymer ?
#
loop_
_entity_poly.entity_id
_entity_poly.type
_entity_poly.pdbx_seq_one_letter_code
_entity_poly.pdbx_strand_id
1 'polypeptide(L)'
;IKGVYTNKPYTAAFRGFGSPQIIFAQESLMDEIAQICGISPIEIRKINGYKQGSITASGQVLDQHKVSLQQVMQKAAHKANFTPKYKQFQAKNKKTSRYKLGIGLACSFRGCSLGAEGTDASSAIVSVQADGSVILLSGVTENGQGLRTTLSQIAAEILGIDLNQITFLQPQTSTINDGGPTVASRGTIVGGNATIKAANEIKKRIFSVIKDELKVHKLEQTVWQNGNIFNKQDKKLSINFNQAAEKAYFAGINLSAYGWFKAPEVSWEEETGQGIAYFTYVYGCQIVEVKLDTFTGKISVEKITAAHDVGKVINRLGAEGQVYGGTTQGMGYGVMEDFDVQRGIVKSDNVDQYLIPTIKDIKEIQPVLVENPDKYGPFGAKSIGEPTLELTAAATNNAYCMASGQRSYRIPLTLEQVKLGKNLKKPVRQSEASHSGKKLHPRLSNIKTITPVNLAEALRLIHKQKFQPLAGGTDVIVQARKSNKTIKLMHISKIEELEKIEFSETGCKIGAAVTFSQILENKKLQKHFPLLIKACSLIGSTQIRNRATIGGNIVNAAPCADSVPPLIAYGAKLKLQSAQNTREMLLADFIKGSYNTQLLPDELLTHIIVPKLPHPGYFYSYFQLGRRQAVNITRMSVSVLVHLNESGIVDDCRVVDG
;
A
#
# COMPACT_ATOMS: atom_id res chain seq x y z
N ILE A 1 -5.07 3.09 -28.78
CA ILE A 1 -4.32 2.16 -27.88
C ILE A 1 -4.26 0.82 -28.58
N LYS A 2 -3.14 0.07 -28.56
CA LYS A 2 -3.06 -1.28 -29.17
C LYS A 2 -2.76 -2.30 -28.08
N GLY A 3 -3.55 -3.39 -28.02
CA GLY A 3 -3.20 -4.57 -27.24
C GLY A 3 -2.13 -5.38 -27.99
N VAL A 4 -1.05 -5.74 -27.30
CA VAL A 4 0.06 -6.49 -27.91
C VAL A 4 0.38 -7.71 -27.06
N TYR A 5 0.35 -8.90 -27.67
CA TYR A 5 0.80 -10.12 -27.03
C TYR A 5 2.30 -10.09 -26.78
N THR A 6 2.73 -10.53 -25.60
CA THR A 6 4.14 -10.65 -25.24
C THR A 6 4.38 -11.94 -24.48
N ASN A 7 5.62 -12.47 -24.50
CA ASN A 7 6.02 -13.61 -23.67
C ASN A 7 6.27 -13.22 -22.19
N LYS A 8 5.46 -12.31 -21.65
CA LYS A 8 5.46 -11.89 -20.23
C LYS A 8 4.25 -12.54 -19.52
N PRO A 9 4.19 -12.50 -18.18
CA PRO A 9 2.99 -12.93 -17.45
C PRO A 9 1.73 -12.25 -17.99
N TYR A 10 0.64 -13.02 -18.05
CA TYR A 10 -0.64 -12.55 -18.53
C TYR A 10 -1.16 -11.41 -17.63
N THR A 11 -1.54 -10.28 -18.23
CA THR A 11 -2.13 -9.14 -17.51
C THR A 11 -3.64 -9.32 -17.39
N ALA A 12 -4.22 -8.89 -16.28
CA ALA A 12 -5.66 -9.00 -16.02
C ALA A 12 -6.21 -7.70 -15.42
N ALA A 13 -7.47 -7.75 -14.95
CA ALA A 13 -8.11 -6.64 -14.29
C ALA A 13 -7.32 -6.18 -13.04
N PHE A 14 -7.08 -4.88 -12.96
CA PHE A 14 -6.59 -4.19 -11.77
C PHE A 14 -7.48 -2.98 -11.53
N ARG A 15 -7.64 -2.55 -10.28
CA ARG A 15 -8.55 -1.46 -9.88
C ARG A 15 -8.35 -0.23 -10.77
N GLY A 16 -9.40 0.20 -11.47
CA GLY A 16 -9.36 1.29 -12.47
C GLY A 16 -9.47 0.81 -13.92
N PHE A 17 -9.07 -0.44 -14.20
CA PHE A 17 -9.27 -1.14 -15.48
C PHE A 17 -8.92 -0.30 -16.72
N GLY A 18 -7.65 0.08 -16.88
CA GLY A 18 -7.16 0.84 -18.03
C GLY A 18 -7.24 2.37 -17.86
N SER A 19 -8.16 2.87 -17.02
CA SER A 19 -8.31 4.30 -16.75
C SER A 19 -7.05 4.95 -16.15
N PRO A 20 -6.36 4.36 -15.15
CA PRO A 20 -5.16 4.98 -14.57
C PRO A 20 -4.07 5.31 -15.60
N GLN A 21 -3.89 4.44 -16.60
CA GLN A 21 -2.88 4.62 -17.66
C GLN A 21 -3.20 5.81 -18.56
N ILE A 22 -4.47 5.98 -18.94
CA ILE A 22 -4.91 7.07 -19.81
C ILE A 22 -5.01 8.38 -19.05
N ILE A 23 -5.48 8.35 -17.81
CA ILE A 23 -5.49 9.51 -16.92
C ILE A 23 -4.06 10.03 -16.71
N PHE A 24 -3.08 9.15 -16.52
CA PHE A 24 -1.67 9.57 -16.42
C PHE A 24 -1.22 10.34 -17.66
N ALA A 25 -1.52 9.84 -18.86
CA ALA A 25 -1.16 10.51 -20.11
C ALA A 25 -1.90 11.85 -20.29
N GLN A 26 -3.23 11.84 -20.14
CA GLN A 26 -4.08 13.01 -20.31
C GLN A 26 -3.72 14.11 -19.31
N GLU A 27 -3.58 13.78 -18.03
CA GLU A 27 -3.34 14.78 -16.99
C GLU A 27 -1.90 15.29 -16.98
N SER A 28 -0.95 14.52 -17.53
CA SER A 28 0.40 15.02 -17.82
C SER A 28 0.37 16.04 -18.96
N LEU A 29 -0.34 15.72 -20.06
CA LEU A 29 -0.51 16.61 -21.20
C LEU A 29 -1.19 17.92 -20.80
N MET A 30 -2.23 17.86 -19.96
CA MET A 30 -2.91 19.07 -19.46
C MET A 30 -1.96 20.02 -18.73
N ASP A 31 -1.02 19.49 -17.93
CA ASP A 31 0.00 20.30 -17.26
C ASP A 31 1.05 20.87 -18.22
N GLU A 32 1.40 20.15 -19.28
CA GLU A 32 2.30 20.64 -20.34
C GLU A 32 1.64 21.78 -21.12
N ILE A 33 0.36 21.64 -21.50
CA ILE A 33 -0.41 22.71 -22.16
C ILE A 33 -0.51 23.93 -21.24
N ALA A 34 -0.79 23.75 -19.95
CA ALA A 34 -0.83 24.84 -18.98
C ALA A 34 0.48 25.64 -18.98
N GLN A 35 1.62 24.91 -18.96
CA GLN A 35 2.95 25.50 -18.98
C GLN A 35 3.22 26.27 -20.28
N ILE A 36 2.90 25.69 -21.43
CA ILE A 36 3.08 26.32 -22.75
C ILE A 36 2.24 27.59 -22.87
N CYS A 37 0.98 27.55 -22.42
CA CYS A 37 0.06 28.68 -22.47
C CYS A 37 0.28 29.72 -21.36
N GLY A 38 1.19 29.47 -20.42
CA GLY A 38 1.44 30.39 -19.30
C GLY A 38 0.27 30.53 -18.31
N ILE A 39 -0.63 29.54 -18.24
CA ILE A 39 -1.77 29.53 -17.32
C ILE A 39 -1.60 28.47 -16.23
N SER A 40 -2.32 28.61 -15.11
CA SER A 40 -2.17 27.66 -14.02
C SER A 40 -2.79 26.29 -14.35
N PRO A 41 -2.29 25.17 -13.75
CA PRO A 41 -2.82 23.83 -13.97
C PRO A 41 -4.33 23.68 -13.68
N ILE A 42 -4.87 24.49 -12.76
CA ILE A 42 -6.30 24.46 -12.45
C ILE A 42 -7.12 25.24 -13.48
N GLU A 43 -6.60 26.35 -14.03
CA GLU A 43 -7.32 27.15 -15.03
C GLU A 43 -7.46 26.40 -16.35
N ILE A 44 -6.41 25.73 -16.84
CA ILE A 44 -6.54 24.93 -18.08
C ILE A 44 -7.63 23.86 -17.97
N ARG A 45 -7.79 23.26 -16.79
CA ARG A 45 -8.83 22.24 -16.52
C ARG A 45 -10.21 22.85 -16.35
N LYS A 46 -10.33 24.08 -15.84
CA LYS A 46 -11.61 24.81 -15.84
C LYS A 46 -12.09 25.16 -17.25
N ILE A 47 -11.17 25.51 -18.14
CA ILE A 47 -11.48 25.85 -19.53
C ILE A 47 -11.98 24.60 -20.28
N ASN A 48 -11.26 23.48 -20.14
CA ASN A 48 -11.48 22.29 -20.96
C ASN A 48 -12.34 21.19 -20.29
N GLY A 49 -12.59 21.30 -18.99
CA GLY A 49 -13.35 20.28 -18.25
C GLY A 49 -14.81 20.21 -18.67
N TYR A 50 -15.36 19.00 -18.71
CA TYR A 50 -16.76 18.75 -19.03
C TYR A 50 -17.73 19.57 -18.17
N LYS A 51 -18.78 20.04 -18.84
CA LYS A 51 -19.93 20.78 -18.31
C LYS A 51 -21.21 20.00 -18.61
N GLN A 52 -22.32 20.37 -17.97
CA GLN A 52 -23.63 19.78 -18.29
C GLN A 52 -23.91 19.88 -19.79
N GLY A 53 -24.34 18.77 -20.42
CA GLY A 53 -24.61 18.70 -21.85
C GLY A 53 -23.37 18.58 -22.75
N SER A 54 -22.17 18.43 -22.18
CA SER A 54 -20.98 18.17 -23.01
C SER A 54 -21.06 16.82 -23.71
N ILE A 55 -20.33 16.69 -24.81
CA ILE A 55 -20.27 15.48 -25.64
C ILE A 55 -18.92 14.79 -25.38
N THR A 56 -18.95 13.49 -25.10
CA THR A 56 -17.73 12.68 -24.89
C THR A 56 -17.06 12.31 -26.21
N ALA A 57 -15.87 11.71 -26.14
CA ALA A 57 -15.21 11.13 -27.32
C ALA A 57 -16.01 10.00 -28.00
N SER A 58 -16.97 9.40 -27.30
CA SER A 58 -17.90 8.40 -27.86
C SER A 58 -19.17 9.05 -28.41
N GLY A 59 -19.25 10.38 -28.53
CA GLY A 59 -20.47 11.06 -29.01
C GLY A 59 -21.61 11.09 -27.97
N GLN A 60 -21.40 10.58 -26.76
CA GLN A 60 -22.41 10.57 -25.71
C GLN A 60 -22.61 11.97 -25.14
N VAL A 61 -23.86 12.43 -25.07
CA VAL A 61 -24.25 13.66 -24.38
C VAL A 61 -24.36 13.40 -22.87
N LEU A 62 -23.72 14.25 -22.06
CA LEU A 62 -23.76 14.16 -20.59
C LEU A 62 -24.95 14.95 -20.02
N ASP A 63 -26.16 14.40 -20.15
CA ASP A 63 -27.42 15.04 -19.74
C ASP A 63 -28.25 14.22 -18.71
N GLN A 64 -27.97 12.93 -18.54
CA GLN A 64 -28.73 12.04 -17.66
C GLN A 64 -28.32 12.07 -16.18
N HIS A 65 -27.29 12.84 -15.82
CA HIS A 65 -26.78 12.99 -14.47
C HIS A 65 -26.12 14.37 -14.28
N LYS A 66 -25.84 14.72 -13.02
CA LYS A 66 -25.07 15.93 -12.70
C LYS A 66 -23.62 15.78 -13.18
N VAL A 67 -23.18 16.66 -14.10
CA VAL A 67 -21.77 16.79 -14.46
C VAL A 67 -21.04 17.63 -13.40
N SER A 68 -20.27 16.97 -12.53
CA SER A 68 -19.73 17.59 -11.31
C SER A 68 -18.21 17.81 -11.31
N LEU A 69 -17.55 17.68 -12.48
CA LEU A 69 -16.09 17.83 -12.61
C LEU A 69 -15.55 19.13 -12.02
N GLN A 70 -16.18 20.27 -12.35
CA GLN A 70 -15.78 21.56 -11.79
C GLN A 70 -16.00 21.64 -10.28
N GLN A 71 -17.09 21.05 -9.78
CA GLN A 71 -17.43 21.06 -8.36
C GLN A 71 -16.42 20.25 -7.54
N VAL A 72 -16.08 19.03 -7.98
CA VAL A 72 -15.07 18.20 -7.29
C VAL A 72 -13.70 18.86 -7.34
N MET A 73 -13.33 19.47 -8.47
CA MET A 73 -12.07 20.20 -8.61
C MET A 73 -11.99 21.41 -7.68
N GLN A 74 -13.04 22.24 -7.62
CA GLN A 74 -13.10 23.40 -6.72
C GLN A 74 -13.04 22.97 -5.25
N LYS A 75 -13.79 21.93 -4.87
CA LYS A 75 -13.78 21.41 -3.49
C LYS A 75 -12.41 20.86 -3.09
N ALA A 76 -11.75 20.10 -3.97
CA ALA A 76 -10.38 19.64 -3.74
C ALA A 76 -9.40 20.82 -3.62
N ALA A 77 -9.45 21.77 -4.55
CA ALA A 77 -8.55 22.93 -4.58
C ALA A 77 -8.70 23.84 -3.36
N HIS A 78 -9.94 24.10 -2.93
CA HIS A 78 -10.23 24.83 -1.71
C HIS A 78 -9.70 24.07 -0.48
N LYS A 79 -10.02 22.78 -0.35
CA LYS A 79 -9.61 21.96 0.80
C LYS A 79 -8.08 21.83 0.91
N ALA A 80 -7.38 21.75 -0.21
CA ALA A 80 -5.92 21.67 -0.25
C ALA A 80 -5.22 23.04 -0.14
N ASN A 81 -5.95 24.16 -0.18
CA ASN A 81 -5.40 25.51 -0.36
C ASN A 81 -4.46 25.58 -1.58
N PHE A 82 -4.89 25.03 -2.72
CA PHE A 82 -4.04 24.78 -3.88
C PHE A 82 -3.36 26.05 -4.41
N THR A 83 -4.13 27.07 -4.79
CA THR A 83 -3.59 28.26 -5.45
C THR A 83 -2.57 29.03 -4.58
N PRO A 84 -2.84 29.30 -3.28
CA PRO A 84 -1.84 29.88 -2.39
C PRO A 84 -0.58 29.02 -2.25
N LYS A 85 -0.74 27.70 -2.02
CA LYS A 85 0.39 26.77 -1.86
C LYS A 85 1.22 26.65 -3.12
N TYR A 86 0.60 26.64 -4.30
CA TYR A 86 1.29 26.55 -5.59
C TYR A 86 2.28 27.70 -5.75
N LYS A 87 1.83 28.95 -5.52
CA LYS A 87 2.70 30.15 -5.54
C LYS A 87 3.76 30.11 -4.45
N GLN A 88 3.37 29.71 -3.23
CA GLN A 88 4.28 29.61 -2.10
C GLN A 88 5.41 28.59 -2.35
N PHE A 89 5.09 27.42 -2.89
CA PHE A 89 6.06 26.36 -3.18
C PHE A 89 7.00 26.79 -4.29
N GLN A 90 6.52 27.45 -5.35
CA GLN A 90 7.39 28.04 -6.38
C GLN A 90 8.39 29.03 -5.77
N ALA A 91 7.93 29.95 -4.91
CA ALA A 91 8.80 30.92 -4.25
C ALA A 91 9.82 30.25 -3.32
N LYS A 92 9.41 29.23 -2.54
CA LYS A 92 10.31 28.46 -1.67
C LYS A 92 11.34 27.67 -2.47
N ASN A 93 10.93 27.04 -3.58
CA ASN A 93 11.81 26.26 -4.43
C ASN A 93 12.94 27.10 -5.04
N LYS A 94 12.76 28.41 -5.23
CA LYS A 94 13.86 29.30 -5.66
C LYS A 94 14.95 29.49 -4.59
N LYS A 95 14.64 29.28 -3.31
CA LYS A 95 15.55 29.54 -2.17
C LYS A 95 16.38 28.33 -1.73
N THR A 96 16.11 27.14 -2.28
CA THR A 96 16.81 25.91 -1.89
C THR A 96 17.09 25.06 -3.11
N SER A 97 18.27 24.44 -3.18
CA SER A 97 18.64 23.52 -4.25
C SER A 97 18.24 22.08 -3.95
N ARG A 98 18.16 21.69 -2.66
CA ARG A 98 17.98 20.30 -2.23
C ARG A 98 16.53 19.86 -2.05
N TYR A 99 15.80 20.47 -1.12
CA TYR A 99 14.45 20.05 -0.79
C TYR A 99 13.42 20.91 -1.52
N LYS A 100 12.82 20.35 -2.57
CA LYS A 100 11.79 21.03 -3.37
C LYS A 100 10.41 20.55 -2.95
N LEU A 101 9.45 21.46 -2.92
CA LEU A 101 8.05 21.18 -2.62
C LEU A 101 7.24 21.18 -3.91
N GLY A 102 6.34 20.21 -4.04
CA GLY A 102 5.47 20.02 -5.18
C GLY A 102 4.01 20.01 -4.77
N ILE A 103 3.14 20.63 -5.57
CA ILE A 103 1.69 20.43 -5.46
C ILE A 103 1.11 20.29 -6.86
N GLY A 104 0.40 19.19 -7.11
CA GLY A 104 -0.12 18.84 -8.42
C GLY A 104 -1.51 18.22 -8.29
N LEU A 105 -2.26 18.26 -9.39
CA LEU A 105 -3.62 17.75 -9.41
C LEU A 105 -3.88 16.88 -10.63
N ALA A 106 -4.86 15.99 -10.50
CA ALA A 106 -5.40 15.18 -11.57
C ALA A 106 -6.92 15.11 -11.45
N CYS A 107 -7.60 15.12 -12.60
CA CYS A 107 -9.05 14.98 -12.71
C CYS A 107 -9.45 13.75 -13.52
N SER A 108 -10.62 13.18 -13.22
CA SER A 108 -11.22 12.12 -14.04
C SER A 108 -12.75 12.24 -14.07
N PHE A 109 -13.30 11.62 -15.11
CA PHE A 109 -14.69 11.22 -15.20
C PHE A 109 -14.69 9.73 -15.58
N ARG A 110 -15.49 8.91 -14.91
CA ARG A 110 -15.51 7.46 -15.11
C ARG A 110 -16.95 6.99 -15.25
N GLY A 111 -17.21 6.15 -16.24
CA GLY A 111 -18.48 5.45 -16.39
C GLY A 111 -18.67 4.36 -15.33
N CYS A 112 -19.89 4.22 -14.82
CA CYS A 112 -20.19 3.30 -13.72
C CYS A 112 -21.00 2.08 -14.18
N SER A 113 -20.41 1.17 -14.93
CA SER A 113 -21.02 -0.10 -15.32
C SER A 113 -20.03 -0.97 -16.09
N LEU A 114 -20.39 -2.19 -16.49
CA LEU A 114 -19.61 -3.00 -17.45
C LEU A 114 -19.52 -2.35 -18.86
N GLY A 115 -20.26 -1.27 -19.09
CA GLY A 115 -20.36 -0.58 -20.37
C GLY A 115 -21.26 -1.30 -21.38
N ALA A 116 -21.32 -0.76 -22.60
CA ALA A 116 -22.09 -1.31 -23.72
C ALA A 116 -21.71 -2.76 -24.12
N GLU A 117 -20.57 -3.26 -23.66
CA GLU A 117 -20.09 -4.63 -23.95
C GLU A 117 -20.61 -5.69 -22.95
N GLY A 118 -21.23 -5.30 -21.85
CA GLY A 118 -21.57 -6.22 -20.75
C GLY A 118 -23.01 -6.13 -20.26
N THR A 119 -23.54 -7.26 -19.81
CA THR A 119 -24.86 -7.31 -19.17
C THR A 119 -24.80 -6.82 -17.73
N ASP A 120 -25.23 -5.58 -17.49
CA ASP A 120 -25.35 -5.03 -16.15
C ASP A 120 -26.69 -5.41 -15.50
N ALA A 121 -26.76 -6.61 -14.93
CA ALA A 121 -27.88 -7.02 -14.08
C ALA A 121 -27.42 -7.75 -12.82
N SER A 122 -28.18 -7.67 -11.73
CA SER A 122 -27.90 -8.41 -10.50
C SER A 122 -29.18 -8.71 -9.74
N SER A 123 -29.04 -9.65 -8.81
CA SER A 123 -30.10 -10.18 -7.97
C SER A 123 -29.84 -9.91 -6.48
N ALA A 124 -30.91 -9.94 -5.69
CA ALA A 124 -30.87 -10.03 -4.23
C ALA A 124 -32.09 -10.81 -3.74
N ILE A 125 -31.93 -11.52 -2.63
CA ILE A 125 -33.03 -12.20 -1.93
C ILE A 125 -33.15 -11.60 -0.54
N VAL A 126 -34.35 -11.17 -0.18
CA VAL A 126 -34.68 -10.72 1.18
C VAL A 126 -35.75 -11.66 1.71
N SER A 127 -35.45 -12.34 2.82
CA SER A 127 -36.37 -13.24 3.53
C SER A 127 -36.57 -12.74 4.95
N VAL A 128 -37.82 -12.47 5.34
CA VAL A 128 -38.18 -12.10 6.71
C VAL A 128 -38.78 -13.32 7.39
N GLN A 129 -38.24 -13.68 8.55
CA GLN A 129 -38.68 -14.80 9.36
C GLN A 129 -39.83 -14.38 10.28
N ALA A 130 -40.55 -15.34 10.85
CA ALA A 130 -41.70 -15.07 11.71
C ALA A 130 -41.35 -14.26 12.97
N ASP A 131 -40.11 -14.35 13.45
CA ASP A 131 -39.61 -13.58 14.60
C ASP A 131 -39.16 -12.15 14.24
N GLY A 132 -39.26 -11.76 12.97
CA GLY A 132 -38.81 -10.47 12.44
C GLY A 132 -37.34 -10.43 12.01
N SER A 133 -36.56 -11.49 12.23
CA SER A 133 -35.19 -11.55 11.70
C SER A 133 -35.18 -11.61 10.17
N VAL A 134 -34.16 -11.00 9.55
CA VAL A 134 -34.08 -10.83 8.10
C VAL A 134 -32.82 -11.48 7.56
N ILE A 135 -32.96 -12.30 6.53
CA ILE A 135 -31.87 -12.90 5.77
C ILE A 135 -31.73 -12.17 4.44
N LEU A 136 -30.49 -11.75 4.12
CA LEU A 136 -30.15 -11.09 2.87
C LEU A 136 -29.08 -11.89 2.09
N LEU A 137 -29.36 -12.17 0.82
CA LEU A 137 -28.40 -12.69 -0.16
C LEU A 137 -28.29 -11.74 -1.33
N SER A 138 -27.14 -11.75 -2.02
CA SER A 138 -26.84 -10.86 -3.14
C SER A 138 -26.07 -11.60 -4.23
N GLY A 139 -26.42 -11.33 -5.49
CA GLY A 139 -25.69 -11.85 -6.66
C GLY A 139 -24.30 -11.22 -6.85
N VAL A 140 -24.02 -10.09 -6.20
CA VAL A 140 -22.67 -9.50 -6.11
C VAL A 140 -21.97 -9.87 -4.80
N THR A 141 -20.64 -9.92 -4.84
CA THR A 141 -19.78 -10.55 -3.83
C THR A 141 -18.99 -9.52 -3.01
N GLU A 142 -18.77 -9.84 -1.73
CA GLU A 142 -17.91 -9.07 -0.83
C GLU A 142 -16.43 -9.45 -1.02
N ASN A 143 -15.55 -8.46 -1.19
CA ASN A 143 -14.10 -8.61 -1.29
C ASN A 143 -13.32 -7.66 -0.36
N GLY A 144 -13.98 -7.11 0.66
CA GLY A 144 -13.43 -6.13 1.61
C GLY A 144 -13.89 -4.70 1.31
N GLN A 145 -14.73 -4.49 0.29
CA GLN A 145 -15.21 -3.17 -0.09
C GLN A 145 -16.35 -2.64 0.80
N GLY A 146 -16.96 -3.49 1.64
CA GLY A 146 -18.05 -3.12 2.53
C GLY A 146 -19.45 -3.30 1.92
N LEU A 147 -19.56 -4.13 0.89
CA LEU A 147 -20.81 -4.46 0.20
C LEU A 147 -21.84 -5.03 1.18
N ARG A 148 -21.47 -5.98 2.05
CA ARG A 148 -22.40 -6.60 3.01
C ARG A 148 -23.08 -5.55 3.88
N THR A 149 -22.27 -4.66 4.46
CA THR A 149 -22.77 -3.57 5.30
C THR A 149 -23.68 -2.63 4.51
N THR A 150 -23.27 -2.21 3.32
CA THR A 150 -24.05 -1.28 2.50
C THR A 150 -25.39 -1.87 2.06
N LEU A 151 -25.43 -3.12 1.60
CA LEU A 151 -26.67 -3.77 1.18
C LEU A 151 -27.60 -4.04 2.38
N SER A 152 -27.05 -4.43 3.53
CA SER A 152 -27.85 -4.58 4.76
C SER A 152 -28.41 -3.25 5.25
N GLN A 153 -27.65 -2.15 5.18
CA GLN A 153 -28.17 -0.81 5.48
C GLN A 153 -29.33 -0.40 4.55
N ILE A 154 -29.21 -0.73 3.26
CA ILE A 154 -30.28 -0.47 2.28
C ILE A 154 -31.55 -1.26 2.64
N ALA A 155 -31.43 -2.54 2.98
CA ALA A 155 -32.58 -3.35 3.39
C ALA A 155 -33.19 -2.85 4.71
N ALA A 156 -32.36 -2.52 5.70
CA ALA A 156 -32.77 -1.97 7.00
C ALA A 156 -33.57 -0.67 6.83
N GLU A 157 -33.08 0.26 6.01
CA GLU A 157 -33.74 1.54 5.76
C GLU A 157 -35.15 1.36 5.17
N ILE A 158 -35.32 0.40 4.25
CA ILE A 158 -36.62 0.16 3.60
C ILE A 158 -37.62 -0.48 4.55
N LEU A 159 -37.15 -1.46 5.34
CA LEU A 159 -37.95 -2.20 6.30
C LEU A 159 -38.11 -1.43 7.63
N GLY A 160 -37.40 -0.33 7.81
CA GLY A 160 -37.45 0.50 9.01
C GLY A 160 -36.95 -0.21 10.26
N ILE A 161 -36.01 -1.14 10.14
CA ILE A 161 -35.47 -1.98 11.23
C ILE A 161 -33.99 -1.68 11.51
N ASP A 162 -33.51 -2.17 12.66
CA ASP A 162 -32.11 -2.07 13.02
C ASP A 162 -31.23 -3.08 12.26
N LEU A 163 -29.98 -2.70 12.00
CA LEU A 163 -29.03 -3.53 11.24
C LEU A 163 -28.74 -4.89 11.91
N ASN A 164 -28.86 -4.99 13.24
CA ASN A 164 -28.64 -6.22 13.99
C ASN A 164 -29.71 -7.30 13.71
N GLN A 165 -30.84 -6.94 13.10
CA GLN A 165 -31.88 -7.88 12.68
C GLN A 165 -31.56 -8.52 11.32
N ILE A 166 -30.53 -8.03 10.61
CA ILE A 166 -30.17 -8.51 9.27
C ILE A 166 -28.95 -9.42 9.33
N THR A 167 -29.13 -10.66 8.89
CA THR A 167 -28.05 -11.60 8.62
C THR A 167 -27.77 -11.66 7.13
N PHE A 168 -26.57 -11.24 6.73
CA PHE A 168 -26.10 -11.37 5.35
C PHE A 168 -25.46 -12.74 5.15
N LEU A 169 -26.00 -13.56 4.27
CA LEU A 169 -25.43 -14.88 3.94
C LEU A 169 -24.51 -14.81 2.72
N GLN A 170 -23.48 -15.65 2.71
CA GLN A 170 -22.63 -15.80 1.53
C GLN A 170 -23.46 -16.38 0.37
N PRO A 171 -23.42 -15.77 -0.82
CA PRO A 171 -24.17 -16.29 -1.95
C PRO A 171 -23.61 -17.64 -2.39
N GLN A 172 -24.52 -18.57 -2.69
CA GLN A 172 -24.21 -19.83 -3.36
C GLN A 172 -24.87 -19.81 -4.73
N THR A 173 -24.17 -20.26 -5.77
CA THR A 173 -24.72 -20.28 -7.14
C THR A 173 -25.95 -21.20 -7.27
N SER A 174 -26.15 -22.11 -6.32
CA SER A 174 -27.36 -22.95 -6.22
C SER A 174 -28.58 -22.21 -5.64
N THR A 175 -28.39 -21.07 -4.97
CA THR A 175 -29.46 -20.36 -4.24
C THR A 175 -29.81 -19.00 -4.84
N ILE A 176 -28.95 -18.44 -5.69
CA ILE A 176 -29.19 -17.15 -6.34
C ILE A 176 -28.61 -17.14 -7.76
N ASN A 177 -29.36 -16.58 -8.72
CA ASN A 177 -28.92 -16.48 -10.11
C ASN A 177 -27.65 -15.64 -10.24
N ASP A 178 -26.86 -15.95 -11.27
CA ASP A 178 -25.66 -15.22 -11.64
C ASP A 178 -25.96 -13.72 -11.84
N GLY A 179 -25.41 -12.90 -10.94
CA GLY A 179 -25.46 -11.44 -11.00
C GLY A 179 -24.27 -10.83 -11.75
N GLY A 180 -23.47 -11.66 -12.41
CA GLY A 180 -22.23 -11.27 -13.07
C GLY A 180 -21.10 -10.94 -12.09
N PRO A 181 -19.93 -10.55 -12.62
CA PRO A 181 -18.76 -10.29 -11.79
C PRO A 181 -18.92 -9.01 -10.93
N THR A 182 -18.29 -9.02 -9.75
CA THR A 182 -18.17 -7.83 -8.88
C THR A 182 -16.97 -6.99 -9.31
N VAL A 183 -17.13 -6.28 -10.42
CA VAL A 183 -16.11 -5.41 -11.07
C VAL A 183 -16.74 -4.09 -11.50
N ALA A 184 -15.99 -3.23 -12.20
CA ALA A 184 -16.48 -1.97 -12.79
C ALA A 184 -17.17 -1.02 -11.79
N SER A 185 -16.87 -1.19 -10.51
CA SER A 185 -17.50 -0.48 -9.39
C SER A 185 -19.04 -0.53 -9.37
N ARG A 186 -19.65 -1.54 -10.03
CA ARG A 186 -21.11 -1.67 -10.18
C ARG A 186 -21.83 -2.18 -8.93
N GLY A 187 -21.10 -2.81 -8.01
CA GLY A 187 -21.67 -3.62 -6.91
C GLY A 187 -22.77 -2.92 -6.10
N THR A 188 -22.52 -1.69 -5.64
CA THR A 188 -23.53 -0.92 -4.90
C THR A 188 -24.75 -0.58 -5.77
N ILE A 189 -24.56 -0.22 -7.04
CA ILE A 189 -25.65 0.17 -7.94
C ILE A 189 -26.55 -1.02 -8.23
N VAL A 190 -25.99 -2.11 -8.76
CA VAL A 190 -26.79 -3.26 -9.19
C VAL A 190 -27.30 -4.08 -8.02
N GLY A 191 -26.46 -4.32 -7.01
CA GLY A 191 -26.84 -5.06 -5.81
C GLY A 191 -27.79 -4.27 -4.94
N GLY A 192 -27.55 -2.97 -4.75
CA GLY A 192 -28.40 -2.10 -3.93
C GLY A 192 -29.80 -1.94 -4.51
N ASN A 193 -29.93 -1.73 -5.84
CA ASN A 193 -31.25 -1.65 -6.46
C ASN A 193 -31.98 -3.00 -6.46
N ALA A 194 -31.27 -4.13 -6.60
CA ALA A 194 -31.87 -5.44 -6.46
C ALA A 194 -32.40 -5.66 -5.02
N THR A 195 -31.63 -5.26 -4.00
CA THR A 195 -32.07 -5.26 -2.60
C THR A 195 -33.28 -4.37 -2.39
N ILE A 196 -33.31 -3.16 -2.98
CA ILE A 196 -34.46 -2.26 -2.92
C ILE A 196 -35.72 -2.95 -3.45
N LYS A 197 -35.63 -3.64 -4.59
CA LYS A 197 -36.77 -4.33 -5.18
C LYS A 197 -37.28 -5.47 -4.29
N ALA A 198 -36.38 -6.30 -3.78
CA ALA A 198 -36.73 -7.40 -2.88
C ALA A 198 -37.38 -6.90 -1.58
N ALA A 199 -36.77 -5.92 -0.91
CA ALA A 199 -37.27 -5.37 0.35
C ALA A 199 -38.61 -4.64 0.19
N ASN A 200 -38.82 -3.91 -0.91
CA ASN A 200 -40.13 -3.28 -1.17
C ASN A 200 -41.23 -4.29 -1.43
N GLU A 201 -40.92 -5.44 -2.04
CA GLU A 201 -41.90 -6.50 -2.24
C GLU A 201 -42.33 -7.12 -0.90
N ILE A 202 -41.38 -7.39 0.00
CA ILE A 202 -41.67 -7.77 1.39
C ILE A 202 -42.55 -6.72 2.09
N LYS A 203 -42.18 -5.44 1.96
CA LYS A 203 -42.90 -4.32 2.57
C LYS A 203 -44.37 -4.27 2.13
N LYS A 204 -44.65 -4.49 0.84
CA LYS A 204 -46.02 -4.57 0.30
C LYS A 204 -46.81 -5.75 0.86
N ARG A 205 -46.17 -6.91 0.98
CA ARG A 205 -46.79 -8.13 1.49
C ARG A 205 -47.17 -7.98 2.96
N ILE A 206 -46.26 -7.52 3.81
CA ILE A 206 -46.57 -7.21 5.23
C ILE A 206 -47.67 -6.15 5.31
N PHE A 207 -47.59 -5.08 4.51
CA PHE A 207 -48.60 -4.02 4.48
C PHE A 207 -50.01 -4.55 4.17
N SER A 208 -50.15 -5.51 3.26
CA SER A 208 -51.46 -6.09 2.92
C SER A 208 -52.20 -6.73 4.10
N VAL A 209 -51.47 -7.13 5.15
CA VAL A 209 -52.00 -7.76 6.37
C VAL A 209 -52.33 -6.72 7.45
N ILE A 210 -51.50 -5.68 7.59
CA ILE A 210 -51.59 -4.73 8.71
C ILE A 210 -52.35 -3.43 8.39
N LYS A 211 -52.71 -3.20 7.12
CA LYS A 211 -53.33 -1.94 6.66
C LYS A 211 -54.61 -1.55 7.42
N ASP A 212 -55.43 -2.53 7.78
CA ASP A 212 -56.73 -2.29 8.43
C ASP A 212 -56.54 -1.92 9.91
N GLU A 213 -55.58 -2.56 10.58
CA GLU A 213 -55.17 -2.22 11.95
C GLU A 213 -54.58 -0.80 12.04
N LEU A 214 -53.83 -0.39 11.02
CA LEU A 214 -53.28 0.95 10.90
C LEU A 214 -54.27 1.99 10.36
N LYS A 215 -55.50 1.58 9.98
CA LYS A 215 -56.55 2.41 9.36
C LYS A 215 -56.04 3.21 8.15
N VAL A 216 -55.33 2.54 7.26
CA VAL A 216 -54.79 3.11 6.01
C VAL A 216 -55.14 2.24 4.81
N HIS A 217 -55.12 2.82 3.62
CA HIS A 217 -55.44 2.12 2.37
C HIS A 217 -54.26 2.01 1.41
N LYS A 218 -53.26 2.88 1.58
CA LYS A 218 -52.08 2.98 0.72
C LYS A 218 -50.79 2.88 1.52
N LEU A 219 -49.78 2.22 0.98
CA LEU A 219 -48.50 2.00 1.64
C LEU A 219 -47.82 3.33 2.01
N GLU A 220 -47.98 4.36 1.19
CA GLU A 220 -47.39 5.69 1.39
C GLU A 220 -47.98 6.45 2.59
N GLN A 221 -49.10 5.96 3.14
CA GLN A 221 -49.70 6.45 4.38
C GLN A 221 -49.06 5.84 5.63
N THR A 222 -48.11 4.91 5.46
CA THR A 222 -47.35 4.32 6.56
C THR A 222 -45.92 4.86 6.62
N VAL A 223 -45.37 4.92 7.83
CA VAL A 223 -43.95 5.19 8.08
C VAL A 223 -43.34 3.95 8.73
N TRP A 224 -42.17 3.54 8.23
CA TRP A 224 -41.44 2.37 8.70
C TRP A 224 -40.13 2.89 9.26
N GLN A 225 -39.96 2.87 10.58
CA GLN A 225 -38.81 3.47 11.24
C GLN A 225 -38.64 2.91 12.66
N ASN A 226 -37.39 2.73 13.09
CA ASN A 226 -37.03 2.33 14.46
C ASN A 226 -37.78 1.06 14.93
N GLY A 227 -37.87 0.06 14.06
CA GLY A 227 -38.54 -1.21 14.31
C GLY A 227 -40.07 -1.13 14.37
N ASN A 228 -40.69 -0.02 13.97
CA ASN A 228 -42.14 0.18 14.04
C ASN A 228 -42.72 0.63 12.70
N ILE A 229 -43.98 0.25 12.47
CA ILE A 229 -44.78 0.63 11.32
C ILE A 229 -46.00 1.37 11.83
N PHE A 230 -46.17 2.65 11.45
CA PHE A 230 -47.25 3.48 11.97
C PHE A 230 -47.91 4.33 10.89
N ASN A 231 -49.17 4.72 11.16
CA ASN A 231 -49.91 5.64 10.30
C ASN A 231 -49.26 7.04 10.35
N LYS A 232 -49.02 7.63 9.18
CA LYS A 232 -48.39 8.94 9.04
C LYS A 232 -49.18 10.08 9.71
N GLN A 233 -50.50 9.96 9.78
CA GLN A 233 -51.39 10.97 10.37
C GLN A 233 -51.65 10.73 11.86
N ASP A 234 -51.55 9.48 12.33
CA ASP A 234 -51.73 9.14 13.74
C ASP A 234 -50.72 8.07 14.19
N LYS A 235 -49.65 8.53 14.87
CA LYS A 235 -48.59 7.64 15.37
C LYS A 235 -49.06 6.64 16.45
N LYS A 236 -50.25 6.84 17.05
CA LYS A 236 -50.80 5.88 18.02
C LYS A 236 -51.23 4.58 17.33
N LEU A 237 -51.58 4.66 16.05
CA LEU A 237 -51.81 3.49 15.20
C LEU A 237 -50.45 2.99 14.73
N SER A 238 -49.86 2.09 15.51
CA SER A 238 -48.52 1.55 15.29
C SER A 238 -48.47 0.06 15.61
N ILE A 239 -47.63 -0.67 14.88
CA ILE A 239 -47.31 -2.06 15.14
C ILE A 239 -45.79 -2.26 15.10
N ASN A 240 -45.26 -3.11 15.96
CA ASN A 240 -43.85 -3.49 15.91
C ASN A 240 -43.57 -4.36 14.67
N PHE A 241 -42.42 -4.18 14.02
CA PHE A 241 -42.06 -4.93 12.82
C PHE A 241 -42.11 -6.45 13.03
N ASN A 242 -41.63 -6.95 14.18
CA ASN A 242 -41.62 -8.39 14.47
C ASN A 242 -43.05 -8.93 14.60
N GLN A 243 -43.94 -8.17 15.23
CA GLN A 243 -45.37 -8.52 15.31
C GLN A 243 -46.04 -8.49 13.93
N ALA A 244 -45.67 -7.52 13.08
CA ALA A 244 -46.17 -7.46 11.71
C ALA A 244 -45.68 -8.64 10.86
N ALA A 245 -44.43 -9.06 11.03
CA ALA A 245 -43.85 -10.24 10.38
C ALA A 245 -44.54 -11.53 10.86
N GLU A 246 -44.75 -11.68 12.17
CA GLU A 246 -45.46 -12.80 12.77
C GLU A 246 -46.90 -12.90 12.23
N LYS A 247 -47.65 -11.78 12.23
CA LYS A 247 -49.00 -11.72 11.65
C LYS A 247 -49.03 -12.11 10.19
N ALA A 248 -48.08 -11.63 9.39
CA ALA A 248 -47.99 -11.98 7.99
C ALA A 248 -47.67 -13.47 7.78
N TYR A 249 -46.81 -14.06 8.62
CA TYR A 249 -46.54 -15.50 8.61
C TYR A 249 -47.81 -16.32 8.88
N PHE A 250 -48.56 -16.00 9.94
CA PHE A 250 -49.80 -16.72 10.27
C PHE A 250 -50.93 -16.47 9.27
N ALA A 251 -50.91 -15.35 8.55
CA ALA A 251 -51.80 -15.09 7.42
C ALA A 251 -51.41 -15.87 6.14
N GLY A 252 -50.36 -16.71 6.20
CA GLY A 252 -49.91 -17.52 5.06
C GLY A 252 -49.20 -16.72 3.97
N ILE A 253 -48.70 -15.51 4.29
CA ILE A 253 -48.02 -14.65 3.32
C ILE A 253 -46.56 -15.09 3.15
N ASN A 254 -46.12 -15.26 1.91
CA ASN A 254 -44.72 -15.53 1.61
C ASN A 254 -43.85 -14.30 1.89
N LEU A 255 -43.03 -14.37 2.94
CA LEU A 255 -42.08 -13.32 3.32
C LEU A 255 -40.66 -13.51 2.76
N SER A 256 -40.53 -14.22 1.64
CA SER A 256 -39.30 -14.27 0.84
C SER A 256 -39.54 -13.65 -0.54
N ALA A 257 -38.68 -12.70 -0.92
CA ALA A 257 -38.77 -11.99 -2.19
C ALA A 257 -37.44 -11.96 -2.93
N TYR A 258 -37.53 -12.20 -4.23
CA TYR A 258 -36.43 -12.10 -5.18
C TYR A 258 -36.47 -10.75 -5.91
N GLY A 259 -35.41 -9.97 -5.79
CA GLY A 259 -35.24 -8.71 -6.49
C GLY A 259 -34.28 -8.85 -7.66
N TRP A 260 -34.70 -8.43 -8.86
CA TRP A 260 -33.85 -8.39 -10.05
C TRP A 260 -33.72 -6.95 -10.57
N PHE A 261 -32.51 -6.45 -10.68
CA PHE A 261 -32.22 -5.17 -11.30
C PHE A 261 -31.42 -5.37 -12.60
N LYS A 262 -31.96 -4.87 -13.71
CA LYS A 262 -31.25 -4.66 -14.97
C LYS A 262 -30.99 -3.17 -15.11
N ALA A 263 -29.76 -2.78 -15.37
CA ALA A 263 -29.39 -1.40 -15.64
C ALA A 263 -30.05 -0.88 -16.93
N PRO A 264 -30.14 0.45 -17.11
CA PRO A 264 -30.60 1.05 -18.36
C PRO A 264 -29.79 0.56 -19.56
N GLU A 265 -30.43 0.54 -20.72
CA GLU A 265 -29.75 0.14 -21.95
C GLU A 265 -28.67 1.16 -22.34
N VAL A 266 -27.53 0.62 -22.75
CA VAL A 266 -26.34 1.32 -23.22
C VAL A 266 -25.87 0.59 -24.47
N SER A 267 -25.42 1.31 -25.47
CA SER A 267 -25.01 0.74 -26.75
C SER A 267 -24.03 1.65 -27.47
N TRP A 268 -23.17 1.07 -28.28
CA TRP A 268 -22.25 1.79 -29.16
C TRP A 268 -21.97 0.99 -30.44
N GLU A 269 -21.51 1.69 -31.46
CA GLU A 269 -21.01 1.12 -32.70
C GLU A 269 -19.54 0.76 -32.53
N GLU A 270 -19.20 -0.53 -32.63
CA GLU A 270 -17.85 -1.03 -32.36
C GLU A 270 -16.79 -0.44 -33.31
N GLU A 271 -17.14 -0.24 -34.58
CA GLU A 271 -16.22 0.29 -35.60
C GLU A 271 -15.88 1.77 -35.38
N THR A 272 -16.85 2.57 -34.93
CA THR A 272 -16.69 4.03 -34.77
C THR A 272 -16.42 4.43 -33.31
N GLY A 273 -16.70 3.54 -32.36
CA GLY A 273 -16.69 3.81 -30.92
C GLY A 273 -17.74 4.82 -30.47
N GLN A 274 -18.76 5.10 -31.31
CA GLN A 274 -19.78 6.10 -31.03
C GLN A 274 -21.04 5.48 -30.40
N GLY A 275 -21.59 6.12 -29.37
CA GLY A 275 -22.81 5.71 -28.68
C GLY A 275 -22.83 6.07 -27.19
N ILE A 276 -23.85 5.54 -26.51
CA ILE A 276 -24.04 5.66 -25.07
C ILE A 276 -23.25 4.53 -24.39
N ALA A 277 -22.01 4.83 -24.00
CA ALA A 277 -21.13 3.86 -23.38
C ALA A 277 -21.55 3.49 -21.96
N TYR A 278 -22.09 4.45 -21.19
CA TYR A 278 -22.48 4.27 -19.79
C TYR A 278 -23.75 5.04 -19.44
N PHE A 279 -24.57 4.50 -18.54
CA PHE A 279 -25.81 5.17 -18.10
C PHE A 279 -25.60 6.23 -17.01
N THR A 280 -24.44 6.23 -16.33
CA THR A 280 -24.05 7.27 -15.37
C THR A 280 -22.53 7.35 -15.23
N TYR A 281 -22.05 8.50 -14.74
CA TYR A 281 -20.64 8.76 -14.48
C TYR A 281 -20.40 9.35 -13.09
N VAL A 282 -19.20 9.07 -12.59
CA VAL A 282 -18.60 9.67 -11.39
C VAL A 282 -17.44 10.56 -11.78
N TYR A 283 -17.23 11.61 -10.99
CA TYR A 283 -16.18 12.60 -11.23
C TYR A 283 -15.24 12.65 -10.03
N GLY A 284 -13.96 12.83 -10.30
CA GLY A 284 -12.92 12.89 -9.27
C GLY A 284 -11.92 13.99 -9.53
N CYS A 285 -11.39 14.56 -8.44
CA CYS A 285 -10.20 15.39 -8.46
C CYS A 285 -9.34 15.05 -7.24
N GLN A 286 -8.07 14.73 -7.46
CA GLN A 286 -7.10 14.54 -6.40
C GLN A 286 -5.98 15.57 -6.51
N ILE A 287 -5.55 16.08 -5.36
CA ILE A 287 -4.42 16.99 -5.21
C ILE A 287 -3.39 16.33 -4.31
N VAL A 288 -2.16 16.26 -4.80
CA VAL A 288 -1.05 15.63 -4.08
C VAL A 288 0.02 16.68 -3.79
N GLU A 289 0.47 16.70 -2.54
CA GLU A 289 1.63 17.47 -2.07
C GLU A 289 2.82 16.53 -1.91
N VAL A 290 3.97 16.90 -2.47
CA VAL A 290 5.20 16.10 -2.38
C VAL A 290 6.38 16.92 -1.88
N LYS A 291 7.33 16.23 -1.24
CA LYS A 291 8.68 16.74 -0.97
C LYS A 291 9.68 15.90 -1.76
N LEU A 292 10.45 16.56 -2.63
CA LEU A 292 11.52 15.97 -3.41
C LEU A 292 12.87 16.33 -2.79
N ASP A 293 13.69 15.33 -2.50
CA ASP A 293 15.13 15.52 -2.26
C ASP A 293 15.87 15.38 -3.60
N THR A 294 16.29 16.51 -4.20
CA THR A 294 16.96 16.54 -5.52
C THR A 294 18.33 15.87 -5.51
N PHE A 295 18.93 15.70 -4.33
CA PHE A 295 20.24 15.06 -4.21
C PHE A 295 20.10 13.54 -4.35
N THR A 296 19.03 12.97 -3.81
CA THR A 296 18.81 11.51 -3.78
C THR A 296 17.75 11.02 -4.76
N GLY A 297 16.91 11.92 -5.27
CA GLY A 297 15.72 11.59 -6.07
C GLY A 297 14.53 11.10 -5.24
N LYS A 298 14.65 11.02 -3.91
CA LYS A 298 13.58 10.50 -3.06
C LYS A 298 12.38 11.45 -3.04
N ILE A 299 11.21 10.92 -3.39
CA ILE A 299 9.92 11.59 -3.27
C ILE A 299 9.24 11.11 -1.99
N SER A 300 8.73 12.05 -1.21
CA SER A 300 7.84 11.79 -0.08
C SER A 300 6.48 12.40 -0.39
N VAL A 301 5.42 11.59 -0.40
CA VAL A 301 4.04 12.09 -0.53
C VAL A 301 3.61 12.61 0.84
N GLU A 302 3.44 13.93 0.94
CA GLU A 302 3.18 14.63 2.20
C GLU A 302 1.68 14.64 2.54
N LYS A 303 0.85 14.90 1.53
CA LYS A 303 -0.60 14.98 1.69
C LYS A 303 -1.32 14.63 0.39
N ILE A 304 -2.44 13.92 0.51
CA ILE A 304 -3.37 13.66 -0.60
C ILE A 304 -4.75 14.20 -0.21
N THR A 305 -5.29 15.14 -0.98
CA THR A 305 -6.68 15.59 -0.85
C THR A 305 -7.49 15.01 -2.00
N ALA A 306 -8.50 14.19 -1.70
CA ALA A 306 -9.22 13.42 -2.70
C ALA A 306 -10.71 13.74 -2.68
N ALA A 307 -11.18 14.44 -3.70
CA ALA A 307 -12.59 14.76 -3.88
C ALA A 307 -13.23 13.86 -4.93
N HIS A 308 -14.35 13.23 -4.57
CA HIS A 308 -15.10 12.32 -5.43
C HIS A 308 -16.59 12.59 -5.34
N ASP A 309 -17.26 12.63 -6.50
CA ASP A 309 -18.71 12.59 -6.59
C ASP A 309 -19.20 11.16 -6.40
N VAL A 310 -19.89 10.93 -5.29
CA VAL A 310 -20.33 9.60 -4.85
C VAL A 310 -21.85 9.46 -4.91
N GLY A 311 -22.55 10.41 -5.50
CA GLY A 311 -24.01 10.41 -5.50
C GLY A 311 -24.56 10.69 -4.11
N LYS A 312 -25.20 9.71 -3.50
CA LYS A 312 -25.55 9.68 -2.08
C LYS A 312 -24.59 8.77 -1.31
N VAL A 313 -24.08 9.25 -0.18
CA VAL A 313 -23.29 8.42 0.73
C VAL A 313 -24.22 7.50 1.52
N ILE A 314 -24.14 6.19 1.29
CA ILE A 314 -24.86 5.19 2.09
C ILE A 314 -24.11 4.89 3.39
N ASN A 315 -22.81 4.58 3.27
CA ASN A 315 -21.93 4.31 4.40
C ASN A 315 -20.74 5.28 4.36
N ARG A 316 -20.74 6.27 5.26
CA ARG A 316 -19.68 7.29 5.33
C ARG A 316 -18.32 6.68 5.62
N LEU A 317 -18.23 5.83 6.64
CA LEU A 317 -16.98 5.18 7.04
C LEU A 317 -16.44 4.28 5.92
N GLY A 318 -17.32 3.50 5.28
CA GLY A 318 -16.95 2.65 4.14
C GLY A 318 -16.46 3.47 2.94
N ALA A 319 -17.15 4.57 2.60
CA ALA A 319 -16.76 5.45 1.50
C ALA A 319 -15.40 6.13 1.78
N GLU A 320 -15.16 6.63 2.98
CA GLU A 320 -13.86 7.18 3.37
C GLU A 320 -12.77 6.11 3.36
N GLY A 321 -13.06 4.89 3.82
CA GLY A 321 -12.17 3.74 3.72
C GLY A 321 -11.76 3.40 2.28
N GLN A 322 -12.68 3.49 1.32
CA GLN A 322 -12.37 3.34 -0.11
C GLN A 322 -11.44 4.44 -0.63
N VAL A 323 -11.58 5.67 -0.14
CA VAL A 323 -10.65 6.76 -0.46
C VAL A 323 -9.27 6.45 0.11
N TYR A 324 -9.15 6.15 1.41
CA TYR A 324 -7.87 5.82 2.04
C TYR A 324 -7.14 4.67 1.34
N GLY A 325 -7.85 3.56 1.08
CA GLY A 325 -7.27 2.39 0.42
C GLY A 325 -6.90 2.66 -1.04
N GLY A 326 -7.79 3.29 -1.80
CA GLY A 326 -7.56 3.58 -3.21
C GLY A 326 -6.42 4.56 -3.44
N THR A 327 -6.36 5.66 -2.67
CA THR A 327 -5.26 6.63 -2.82
C THR A 327 -3.92 6.06 -2.37
N THR A 328 -3.92 5.19 -1.35
CA THR A 328 -2.70 4.47 -0.93
C THR A 328 -2.19 3.55 -2.03
N GLN A 329 -3.09 2.80 -2.66
CA GLN A 329 -2.75 1.92 -3.78
C GLN A 329 -2.29 2.73 -5.00
N GLY A 330 -2.93 3.88 -5.29
CA GLY A 330 -2.52 4.80 -6.35
C GLY A 330 -1.17 5.47 -6.08
N MET A 331 -0.84 5.75 -4.81
CA MET A 331 0.49 6.18 -4.40
C MET A 331 1.52 5.08 -4.68
N GLY A 332 1.25 3.85 -4.25
CA GLY A 332 2.10 2.68 -4.54
C GLY A 332 2.39 2.56 -6.04
N TYR A 333 1.34 2.54 -6.86
CA TYR A 333 1.41 2.52 -8.32
C TYR A 333 2.25 3.66 -8.91
N GLY A 334 2.15 4.88 -8.36
CA GLY A 334 2.82 6.06 -8.87
C GLY A 334 4.29 6.21 -8.47
N VAL A 335 4.71 5.72 -7.28
CA VAL A 335 6.04 6.03 -6.72
C VAL A 335 6.86 4.81 -6.27
N MET A 336 6.25 3.65 -6.02
CA MET A 336 6.93 2.53 -5.33
C MET A 336 6.91 1.20 -6.08
N GLU A 337 5.76 0.81 -6.62
CA GLU A 337 5.49 -0.53 -7.15
C GLU A 337 6.09 -0.71 -8.54
N ASP A 338 7.24 -1.39 -8.60
CA ASP A 338 7.98 -1.65 -9.84
C ASP A 338 7.97 -3.15 -10.16
N PHE A 339 7.20 -3.54 -11.20
CA PHE A 339 7.10 -4.93 -11.66
C PHE A 339 8.17 -5.22 -12.73
N ASP A 340 9.31 -5.73 -12.30
CA ASP A 340 10.46 -5.99 -13.17
C ASP A 340 10.39 -7.37 -13.83
N VAL A 341 10.41 -7.39 -15.17
CA VAL A 341 10.47 -8.61 -15.98
C VAL A 341 11.68 -8.54 -16.90
N GLN A 342 12.61 -9.47 -16.72
CA GLN A 342 13.84 -9.55 -17.52
C GLN A 342 13.91 -10.89 -18.26
N ARG A 343 14.03 -10.83 -19.59
CA ARG A 343 14.09 -12.02 -20.46
C ARG A 343 12.94 -13.02 -20.17
N GLY A 344 11.73 -12.50 -20.01
CA GLY A 344 10.53 -13.30 -19.70
C GLY A 344 10.39 -13.76 -18.24
N ILE A 345 11.35 -13.48 -17.36
CA ILE A 345 11.34 -13.93 -15.97
C ILE A 345 11.05 -12.75 -15.04
N VAL A 346 10.04 -12.90 -14.18
CA VAL A 346 9.70 -11.94 -13.11
C VAL A 346 10.85 -11.90 -12.10
N LYS A 347 11.33 -10.69 -11.78
CA LYS A 347 12.41 -10.45 -10.81
C LYS A 347 11.91 -9.92 -9.47
N SER A 348 10.67 -9.45 -9.43
CA SER A 348 9.94 -8.98 -8.26
C SER A 348 8.87 -9.99 -7.87
N ASP A 349 9.27 -11.22 -7.54
CA ASP A 349 8.37 -12.35 -7.28
C ASP A 349 7.93 -12.47 -5.81
N ASN A 350 8.35 -11.53 -4.97
CA ASN A 350 8.01 -11.48 -3.55
C ASN A 350 7.96 -10.03 -3.02
N VAL A 351 7.31 -9.80 -1.88
CA VAL A 351 6.99 -8.47 -1.30
C VAL A 351 8.20 -7.78 -0.63
N ASP A 352 9.35 -8.44 -0.58
CA ASP A 352 10.64 -7.82 -0.28
C ASP A 352 11.27 -7.14 -1.51
N GLN A 353 10.76 -7.43 -2.71
CA GLN A 353 11.19 -6.86 -3.99
C GLN A 353 10.11 -5.99 -4.63
N TYR A 354 8.87 -6.48 -4.65
CA TYR A 354 7.71 -5.71 -5.07
C TYR A 354 7.24 -4.88 -3.88
N LEU A 355 7.68 -3.63 -3.83
CA LEU A 355 7.51 -2.77 -2.65
C LEU A 355 6.13 -2.11 -2.66
N ILE A 356 5.20 -2.70 -1.91
CA ILE A 356 3.94 -2.04 -1.57
C ILE A 356 4.16 -0.98 -0.46
N PRO A 357 3.32 0.07 -0.40
CA PRO A 357 3.37 1.06 0.67
C PRO A 357 3.26 0.44 2.07
N THR A 358 4.08 0.90 3.00
CA THR A 358 3.97 0.58 4.44
C THR A 358 3.28 1.70 5.20
N ILE A 359 2.87 1.45 6.44
CA ILE A 359 2.28 2.49 7.31
C ILE A 359 3.20 3.71 7.51
N LYS A 360 4.53 3.56 7.36
CA LYS A 360 5.47 4.69 7.47
C LYS A 360 5.59 5.51 6.17
N ASP A 361 5.10 4.99 5.06
CA ASP A 361 5.12 5.69 3.77
C ASP A 361 3.85 6.55 3.60
N ILE A 362 2.76 6.17 4.28
CA ILE A 362 1.47 6.86 4.25
C ILE A 362 1.48 8.02 5.26
N LYS A 363 1.17 9.23 4.78
CA LYS A 363 1.02 10.43 5.60
C LYS A 363 -0.44 10.89 5.63
N GLU A 364 -0.72 12.17 5.40
CA GLU A 364 -2.06 12.70 5.50
C GLU A 364 -2.89 12.39 4.23
N ILE A 365 -4.06 11.77 4.40
CA ILE A 365 -5.06 11.60 3.36
C ILE A 365 -6.35 12.28 3.82
N GLN A 366 -6.92 13.13 2.98
CA GLN A 366 -8.10 13.92 3.27
C GLN A 366 -9.23 13.64 2.26
N PRO A 367 -10.17 12.75 2.62
CA PRO A 367 -11.35 12.48 1.80
C PRO A 367 -12.30 13.69 1.74
N VAL A 368 -12.86 13.95 0.56
CA VAL A 368 -13.88 14.96 0.31
C VAL A 368 -15.00 14.33 -0.52
N LEU A 369 -16.01 13.79 0.17
CA LEU A 369 -17.16 13.20 -0.51
C LEU A 369 -18.11 14.30 -0.98
N VAL A 370 -18.43 14.31 -2.27
CA VAL A 370 -19.35 15.24 -2.91
C VAL A 370 -20.63 14.49 -3.24
N GLU A 371 -21.76 14.98 -2.72
CA GLU A 371 -23.05 14.33 -2.94
C GLU A 371 -23.86 15.01 -4.04
N ASN A 372 -24.10 14.29 -5.14
CA ASN A 372 -25.04 14.66 -6.21
C ASN A 372 -25.90 13.43 -6.57
N PRO A 373 -27.05 13.21 -5.89
CA PRO A 373 -27.87 12.02 -6.06
C PRO A 373 -28.14 11.66 -7.52
N ASP A 374 -27.99 10.38 -7.86
CA ASP A 374 -28.20 9.83 -9.19
C ASP A 374 -29.49 9.03 -9.30
N LYS A 375 -30.27 9.23 -10.36
CA LYS A 375 -31.57 8.55 -10.53
C LYS A 375 -31.49 7.03 -10.65
N TYR A 376 -30.34 6.49 -11.07
CA TYR A 376 -30.14 5.05 -11.22
C TYR A 376 -29.46 4.41 -10.00
N GLY A 377 -29.00 5.21 -9.04
CA GLY A 377 -28.37 4.75 -7.82
C GLY A 377 -29.37 4.38 -6.72
N PRO A 378 -29.10 3.37 -5.88
CA PRO A 378 -29.92 3.12 -4.71
C PRO A 378 -29.87 4.34 -3.78
N PHE A 379 -31.03 4.95 -3.51
CA PHE A 379 -31.16 6.23 -2.80
C PHE A 379 -30.32 7.38 -3.36
N GLY A 380 -29.92 7.31 -4.64
CA GLY A 380 -29.03 8.30 -5.24
C GLY A 380 -27.55 7.95 -5.25
N ALA A 381 -27.13 6.80 -4.72
CA ALA A 381 -25.72 6.44 -4.58
C ALA A 381 -25.03 6.14 -5.92
N LYS A 382 -23.78 6.59 -6.06
CA LYS A 382 -22.89 6.22 -7.17
C LYS A 382 -21.70 5.40 -6.67
N SER A 383 -20.87 4.97 -7.59
CA SER A 383 -19.70 4.13 -7.31
C SER A 383 -18.49 4.93 -6.78
N ILE A 384 -17.71 4.36 -5.86
CA ILE A 384 -16.46 4.97 -5.34
C ILE A 384 -15.27 4.00 -5.34
N GLY A 385 -15.47 2.72 -5.69
CA GLY A 385 -14.42 1.70 -5.63
C GLY A 385 -13.18 2.06 -6.45
N GLU A 386 -13.27 2.06 -7.76
CA GLU A 386 -12.12 2.33 -8.63
C GLU A 386 -11.66 3.80 -8.70
N PRO A 387 -12.56 4.82 -8.72
CA PRO A 387 -12.17 6.23 -8.87
C PRO A 387 -11.13 6.76 -7.87
N THR A 388 -11.01 6.11 -6.70
CA THR A 388 -10.09 6.55 -5.65
C THR A 388 -8.63 6.22 -5.94
N LEU A 389 -8.34 5.24 -6.80
CA LEU A 389 -6.97 4.88 -7.20
C LEU A 389 -6.45 5.69 -8.39
N GLU A 390 -7.33 5.92 -9.37
CA GLU A 390 -6.96 6.30 -10.74
C GLU A 390 -6.13 7.59 -10.86
N LEU A 391 -6.32 8.50 -9.92
CA LEU A 391 -5.84 9.87 -10.00
C LEU A 391 -4.50 10.08 -9.28
N THR A 392 -4.20 9.28 -8.26
CA THR A 392 -3.11 9.58 -7.33
C THR A 392 -1.75 9.60 -8.02
N ALA A 393 -1.48 8.63 -8.90
CA ALA A 393 -0.21 8.55 -9.62
C ALA A 393 0.00 9.76 -10.55
N ALA A 394 -1.04 10.16 -11.29
CA ALA A 394 -0.99 11.32 -12.19
C ALA A 394 -0.80 12.64 -11.42
N ALA A 395 -1.57 12.85 -10.34
CA ALA A 395 -1.45 14.03 -9.50
C ALA A 395 -0.07 14.11 -8.82
N THR A 396 0.48 12.97 -8.40
CA THR A 396 1.84 12.86 -7.83
C THR A 396 2.89 13.20 -8.89
N ASN A 397 2.73 12.74 -10.13
CA ASN A 397 3.64 13.08 -11.23
C ASN A 397 3.64 14.58 -11.52
N ASN A 398 2.45 15.20 -11.58
CA ASN A 398 2.30 16.64 -11.77
C ASN A 398 2.94 17.44 -10.61
N ALA A 399 2.75 16.98 -9.38
CA ALA A 399 3.38 17.57 -8.20
C ALA A 399 4.92 17.46 -8.25
N TYR A 400 5.42 16.30 -8.67
CA TYR A 400 6.85 16.08 -8.89
C TYR A 400 7.40 17.01 -9.98
N CYS A 401 6.73 17.13 -11.13
CA CYS A 401 7.17 17.98 -12.23
C CYS A 401 7.24 19.45 -11.80
N MET A 402 6.28 19.91 -10.99
CA MET A 402 6.30 21.25 -10.39
C MET A 402 7.48 21.44 -9.41
N ALA A 403 7.83 20.43 -8.63
CA ALA A 403 8.94 20.48 -7.68
C ALA A 403 10.31 20.43 -8.37
N SER A 404 10.47 19.55 -9.35
CA SER A 404 11.73 19.27 -10.05
C SER A 404 12.02 20.27 -11.17
N GLY A 405 10.98 20.85 -11.77
CA GLY A 405 11.08 21.59 -13.03
C GLY A 405 11.33 20.68 -14.25
N GLN A 406 11.21 19.36 -14.09
CA GLN A 406 11.46 18.36 -15.13
C GLN A 406 10.21 17.51 -15.35
N ARG A 407 9.90 17.23 -16.62
CA ARG A 407 8.79 16.35 -16.98
C ARG A 407 9.19 14.88 -16.85
N SER A 408 8.32 14.07 -16.25
CA SER A 408 8.42 12.62 -16.32
C SER A 408 7.25 12.02 -17.09
N TYR A 409 7.57 11.15 -18.03
CA TYR A 409 6.63 10.36 -18.84
C TYR A 409 6.56 8.91 -18.37
N ARG A 410 7.08 8.61 -17.17
CA ARG A 410 7.17 7.25 -16.65
C ARG A 410 6.86 7.21 -15.16
N ILE A 411 6.13 6.17 -14.79
CA ILE A 411 5.93 5.70 -13.42
C ILE A 411 6.42 4.24 -13.31
N PRO A 412 6.76 3.75 -12.11
CA PRO A 412 6.81 4.50 -10.85
C PRO A 412 7.98 5.50 -10.77
N LEU A 413 7.77 6.62 -10.08
CA LEU A 413 8.80 7.63 -9.76
C LEU A 413 9.67 7.18 -8.58
N THR A 414 10.33 6.04 -8.72
CA THR A 414 11.32 5.58 -7.74
C THR A 414 12.47 6.57 -7.63
N LEU A 415 13.21 6.56 -6.51
CA LEU A 415 14.33 7.48 -6.32
C LEU A 415 15.40 7.31 -7.42
N GLU A 416 15.66 6.08 -7.88
CA GLU A 416 16.63 5.84 -8.95
C GLU A 416 16.10 6.32 -10.30
N GLN A 417 14.82 6.12 -10.60
CA GLN A 417 14.20 6.63 -11.81
C GLN A 417 14.25 8.16 -11.85
N VAL A 418 13.96 8.82 -10.74
CA VAL A 418 14.01 10.28 -10.61
C VAL A 418 15.44 10.81 -10.71
N LYS A 419 16.41 10.14 -10.08
CA LYS A 419 17.79 10.63 -10.03
C LYS A 419 18.62 10.27 -11.28
N LEU A 420 18.41 9.09 -11.84
CA LEU A 420 19.25 8.49 -12.88
C LEU A 420 18.51 8.25 -14.20
N GLY A 421 17.19 8.51 -14.26
CA GLY A 421 16.36 8.20 -15.42
C GLY A 421 16.10 6.70 -15.64
N LYS A 422 16.62 5.84 -14.74
CA LYS A 422 16.45 4.39 -14.79
C LYS A 422 16.51 3.79 -13.39
N ASN A 423 15.76 2.71 -13.19
CA ASN A 423 15.92 1.88 -11.99
C ASN A 423 17.30 1.22 -11.95
N LEU A 424 17.98 1.31 -10.80
CA LEU A 424 19.17 0.50 -10.55
C LEU A 424 18.76 -0.97 -10.53
N LYS A 425 19.46 -1.77 -11.34
CA LYS A 425 19.35 -3.23 -11.24
C LYS A 425 19.73 -3.64 -9.83
N LYS A 426 18.98 -4.58 -9.26
CA LYS A 426 19.32 -5.13 -7.95
C LYS A 426 20.77 -5.65 -7.99
N PRO A 427 21.60 -5.40 -6.96
CA PRO A 427 22.86 -6.13 -6.82
C PRO A 427 22.51 -7.62 -6.91
N VAL A 428 23.21 -8.34 -7.77
CA VAL A 428 23.05 -9.77 -7.94
C VAL A 428 23.12 -10.38 -6.54
N ARG A 429 22.05 -11.03 -6.07
CA ARG A 429 22.11 -11.71 -4.77
C ARG A 429 23.28 -12.67 -4.84
N GLN A 430 23.96 -12.97 -3.73
CA GLN A 430 25.01 -14.00 -3.74
C GLN A 430 24.49 -15.33 -4.32
N SER A 431 23.18 -15.59 -4.26
CA SER A 431 22.47 -16.69 -4.94
C SER A 431 22.47 -16.67 -6.46
N GLU A 432 22.48 -15.49 -7.03
CA GLU A 432 22.45 -15.25 -8.47
C GLU A 432 23.87 -15.10 -9.03
N ALA A 433 24.85 -14.67 -8.22
CA ALA A 433 26.24 -14.51 -8.62
C ALA A 433 27.01 -15.85 -8.66
N SER A 434 26.53 -16.83 -7.89
CA SER A 434 27.17 -18.15 -7.74
C SER A 434 26.62 -19.23 -8.69
N HIS A 435 25.73 -18.89 -9.64
CA HIS A 435 25.12 -19.86 -10.56
C HIS A 435 25.12 -19.37 -12.00
N SER A 436 25.78 -20.12 -12.88
CA SER A 436 25.72 -20.00 -14.34
C SER A 436 24.66 -20.92 -15.00
N GLY A 437 23.77 -21.55 -14.21
CA GLY A 437 22.81 -22.58 -14.69
C GLY A 437 21.35 -22.38 -14.24
N LYS A 438 20.45 -23.29 -14.65
CA LYS A 438 19.00 -23.29 -14.32
C LYS A 438 18.78 -23.14 -12.81
N LYS A 439 17.86 -22.24 -12.39
CA LYS A 439 17.42 -22.09 -11.00
C LYS A 439 16.81 -23.41 -10.51
N LEU A 440 17.54 -24.19 -9.72
CA LEU A 440 17.00 -25.33 -8.97
C LEU A 440 16.69 -24.86 -7.54
N HIS A 441 15.54 -25.24 -7.00
CA HIS A 441 15.18 -25.07 -5.60
C HIS A 441 15.20 -26.43 -4.88
N PRO A 442 16.37 -27.04 -4.67
CA PRO A 442 16.43 -28.33 -4.00
C PRO A 442 15.90 -28.23 -2.57
N ARG A 443 15.16 -29.25 -2.15
CA ARG A 443 14.79 -29.41 -0.74
C ARG A 443 16.07 -29.53 0.08
N LEU A 444 16.12 -28.87 1.24
CA LEU A 444 17.17 -29.07 2.24
C LEU A 444 16.98 -30.45 2.90
N SER A 445 17.32 -31.53 2.19
CA SER A 445 17.18 -32.89 2.70
C SER A 445 18.42 -33.37 3.47
N ASN A 446 19.59 -32.79 3.20
CA ASN A 446 20.87 -33.26 3.73
C ASN A 446 21.59 -32.18 4.57
N ILE A 447 21.06 -31.83 5.74
CA ILE A 447 21.72 -30.94 6.71
C ILE A 447 22.29 -31.78 7.85
N LYS A 448 23.57 -31.58 8.20
CA LYS A 448 24.16 -32.04 9.45
C LYS A 448 24.50 -30.84 10.32
N THR A 449 23.96 -30.78 11.52
CA THR A 449 24.24 -29.72 12.49
C THR A 449 25.09 -30.26 13.64
N ILE A 450 26.01 -29.43 14.14
CA ILE A 450 26.72 -29.65 15.41
C ILE A 450 26.62 -28.38 16.25
N THR A 451 26.52 -28.53 17.57
CA THR A 451 26.52 -27.41 18.52
C THR A 451 27.69 -27.61 19.48
N PRO A 452 28.84 -26.95 19.27
CA PRO A 452 29.95 -26.98 20.22
C PRO A 452 29.54 -26.38 21.57
N VAL A 453 30.15 -26.86 22.65
CA VAL A 453 29.87 -26.41 24.01
C VAL A 453 30.57 -25.09 24.33
N ASN A 454 31.73 -24.83 23.71
CA ASN A 454 32.55 -23.64 23.94
C ASN A 454 33.36 -23.25 22.68
N LEU A 455 34.04 -22.11 22.75
CA LEU A 455 34.80 -21.58 21.62
C LEU A 455 35.98 -22.49 21.22
N ALA A 456 36.68 -23.09 22.19
CA ALA A 456 37.80 -23.99 21.91
C ALA A 456 37.36 -25.22 21.11
N GLU A 457 36.21 -25.81 21.45
CA GLU A 457 35.64 -26.91 20.70
C GLU A 457 35.23 -26.49 19.28
N ALA A 458 34.61 -25.31 19.13
CA ALA A 458 34.23 -24.76 17.83
C ALA A 458 35.44 -24.60 16.90
N LEU A 459 36.53 -24.00 17.41
CA LEU A 459 37.77 -23.81 16.66
C LEU A 459 38.43 -25.14 16.27
N ARG A 460 38.43 -26.13 17.17
CA ARG A 460 38.93 -27.48 16.87
C ARG A 460 38.10 -28.16 15.77
N LEU A 461 36.78 -28.02 15.81
CA LEU A 461 35.87 -28.63 14.84
C LEU A 461 36.00 -28.00 13.46
N ILE A 462 36.11 -26.67 13.35
CA ILE A 462 36.26 -25.98 12.06
C ILE A 462 37.63 -26.29 11.40
N HIS A 463 38.67 -26.46 12.22
CA HIS A 463 39.99 -26.89 11.74
C HIS A 463 39.97 -28.34 11.22
N LYS A 464 39.29 -29.26 11.93
CA LYS A 464 39.21 -30.68 11.53
C LYS A 464 38.33 -30.91 10.30
N GLN A 465 37.23 -30.18 10.17
CA GLN A 465 36.28 -30.32 9.07
C GLN A 465 35.70 -28.97 8.70
N LYS A 466 35.46 -28.78 7.40
CA LYS A 466 34.77 -27.58 6.90
C LYS A 466 33.31 -27.56 7.37
N PHE A 467 33.07 -26.88 8.48
CA PHE A 467 31.75 -26.50 8.96
C PHE A 467 31.48 -25.04 8.60
N GLN A 468 30.27 -24.74 8.15
CA GLN A 468 29.83 -23.36 8.00
C GLN A 468 29.25 -22.87 9.33
N PRO A 469 29.78 -21.79 9.93
CA PRO A 469 29.23 -21.24 11.17
C PRO A 469 27.82 -20.71 10.96
N LEU A 470 26.97 -20.90 11.97
CA LEU A 470 25.56 -20.52 11.98
C LEU A 470 25.24 -19.76 13.27
N ALA A 471 25.01 -18.46 13.13
CA ALA A 471 24.42 -17.58 14.13
C ALA A 471 23.32 -16.76 13.45
N GLY A 472 22.08 -16.82 13.95
CA GLY A 472 20.92 -16.20 13.32
C GLY A 472 20.39 -16.95 12.10
N GLY A 473 21.24 -17.13 11.07
CA GLY A 473 20.97 -17.96 9.88
C GLY A 473 20.20 -17.30 8.74
N THR A 474 20.09 -15.97 8.73
CA THR A 474 19.28 -15.21 7.77
C THR A 474 19.74 -15.40 6.31
N ASP A 475 21.06 -15.45 6.06
CA ASP A 475 21.62 -15.71 4.73
C ASP A 475 22.14 -17.15 4.56
N VAL A 476 22.66 -17.77 5.62
CA VAL A 476 23.24 -19.12 5.58
C VAL A 476 22.22 -20.16 5.12
N ILE A 477 20.97 -20.10 5.60
CA ILE A 477 19.92 -21.05 5.19
C ILE A 477 19.50 -20.83 3.73
N VAL A 478 19.51 -19.57 3.26
CA VAL A 478 19.23 -19.24 1.85
C VAL A 478 20.36 -19.74 0.95
N GLN A 479 21.63 -19.62 1.38
CA GLN A 479 22.78 -20.18 0.71
C GLN A 479 22.71 -21.72 0.66
N ALA A 480 22.30 -22.33 1.76
CA ALA A 480 22.22 -23.78 1.89
C ALA A 480 21.26 -24.41 0.88
N ARG A 481 20.14 -23.74 0.56
CA ARG A 481 19.15 -24.20 -0.44
C ARG A 481 19.68 -24.26 -1.89
N LYS A 482 20.94 -23.93 -2.16
CA LYS A 482 21.53 -23.91 -3.51
C LYS A 482 22.39 -25.13 -3.83
N SER A 483 22.62 -26.00 -2.84
CA SER A 483 23.49 -27.16 -3.00
C SER A 483 22.71 -28.43 -2.75
N ASN A 484 22.91 -29.44 -3.62
CA ASN A 484 22.44 -30.81 -3.38
C ASN A 484 23.41 -31.61 -2.48
N LYS A 485 24.55 -31.03 -2.11
CA LYS A 485 25.54 -31.68 -1.23
C LYS A 485 25.14 -31.53 0.23
N THR A 486 25.56 -32.48 1.06
CA THR A 486 25.37 -32.40 2.52
C THR A 486 26.03 -31.15 3.08
N ILE A 487 25.25 -30.34 3.79
CA ILE A 487 25.72 -29.09 4.39
C ILE A 487 25.99 -29.33 5.85
N LYS A 488 27.22 -29.06 6.26
CA LYS A 488 27.67 -29.16 7.65
C LYS A 488 27.59 -27.77 8.29
N LEU A 489 26.65 -27.59 9.19
CA LEU A 489 26.44 -26.33 9.92
C LEU A 489 26.93 -26.48 11.35
N MET A 490 27.64 -25.46 11.84
CA MET A 490 28.04 -25.36 13.24
C MET A 490 27.25 -24.24 13.91
N HIS A 491 26.37 -24.59 14.84
CA HIS A 491 25.56 -23.61 15.56
C HIS A 491 26.39 -22.95 16.67
N ILE A 492 26.76 -21.68 16.47
CA ILE A 492 27.66 -20.95 17.38
C ILE A 492 26.94 -19.93 18.27
N SER A 493 25.63 -19.69 18.07
CA SER A 493 24.83 -18.78 18.92
C SER A 493 24.32 -19.45 20.20
N LYS A 494 25.16 -20.30 20.80
CA LYS A 494 25.03 -20.77 22.19
C LYS A 494 26.37 -20.77 22.91
N ILE A 495 27.43 -20.31 22.24
CA ILE A 495 28.77 -20.22 22.80
C ILE A 495 28.82 -18.94 23.62
N GLU A 496 28.92 -19.07 24.95
CA GLU A 496 28.84 -17.95 25.89
C GLU A 496 29.90 -16.88 25.58
N GLU A 497 31.09 -17.29 25.17
CA GLU A 497 32.21 -16.42 24.81
C GLU A 497 31.90 -15.54 23.59
N LEU A 498 30.95 -15.91 22.73
CA LEU A 498 30.57 -15.15 21.54
C LEU A 498 29.35 -14.24 21.76
N GLU A 499 28.72 -14.31 22.92
CA GLU A 499 27.47 -13.58 23.23
C GLU A 499 27.66 -12.42 24.22
N LYS A 500 28.90 -12.21 24.69
CA LYS A 500 29.22 -11.18 25.69
C LYS A 500 29.46 -9.81 25.06
N ILE A 501 29.04 -8.78 25.80
CA ILE A 501 29.42 -7.38 25.56
C ILE A 501 30.21 -6.91 26.79
N GLU A 502 31.51 -6.69 26.61
CA GLU A 502 32.44 -6.34 27.69
C GLU A 502 32.99 -4.94 27.48
N PHE A 503 33.02 -4.14 28.54
CA PHE A 503 33.58 -2.79 28.50
C PHE A 503 34.94 -2.77 29.20
N SER A 504 35.90 -2.08 28.61
CA SER A 504 37.19 -1.78 29.20
C SER A 504 37.42 -0.27 29.21
N GLU A 505 38.52 0.18 29.83
CA GLU A 505 38.92 1.59 29.81
C GLU A 505 39.18 2.10 28.37
N THR A 506 39.63 1.21 27.50
CA THR A 506 40.02 1.48 26.11
C THR A 506 38.88 1.35 25.09
N GLY A 507 37.70 0.85 25.49
CA GLY A 507 36.58 0.66 24.55
C GLY A 507 35.61 -0.45 24.97
N CYS A 508 35.12 -1.18 23.97
CA CYS A 508 34.19 -2.30 24.16
C CYS A 508 34.52 -3.47 23.24
N LYS A 509 34.35 -4.69 23.75
CA LYS A 509 34.38 -5.93 22.98
C LYS A 509 32.95 -6.44 22.84
N ILE A 510 32.50 -6.63 21.60
CA ILE A 510 31.19 -7.16 21.26
C ILE A 510 31.40 -8.55 20.64
N GLY A 511 30.86 -9.59 21.26
CA GLY A 511 30.93 -10.95 20.73
C GLY A 511 30.22 -11.10 19.38
N ALA A 512 30.72 -11.98 18.52
CA ALA A 512 30.22 -12.14 17.15
C ALA A 512 28.79 -12.71 17.06
N ALA A 513 28.32 -13.42 18.08
CA ALA A 513 26.97 -13.97 18.18
C ALA A 513 25.97 -12.99 18.81
N VAL A 514 26.42 -11.82 19.28
CA VAL A 514 25.54 -10.77 19.80
C VAL A 514 24.56 -10.32 18.72
N THR A 515 23.27 -10.37 19.04
CA THR A 515 22.17 -9.95 18.18
C THR A 515 22.03 -8.43 18.13
N PHE A 516 21.42 -7.89 17.07
CA PHE A 516 21.13 -6.47 17.00
C PHE A 516 20.17 -6.01 18.11
N SER A 517 19.24 -6.86 18.57
CA SER A 517 18.39 -6.52 19.71
C SER A 517 19.17 -6.36 21.02
N GLN A 518 20.11 -7.26 21.31
CA GLN A 518 21.00 -7.12 22.47
C GLN A 518 21.86 -5.86 22.39
N ILE A 519 22.33 -5.47 21.20
CA ILE A 519 23.04 -4.19 20.99
C ILE A 519 22.12 -3.00 21.33
N LEU A 520 20.89 -3.02 20.82
CA LEU A 520 19.92 -1.94 21.03
C LEU A 520 19.47 -1.82 22.49
N GLU A 521 19.42 -2.91 23.25
CA GLU A 521 19.02 -2.93 24.67
C GLU A 521 20.15 -2.55 25.64
N ASN A 522 21.42 -2.62 25.20
CA ASN A 522 22.56 -2.35 26.06
C ASN A 522 22.74 -0.85 26.35
N LYS A 523 22.42 -0.43 27.58
CA LYS A 523 22.52 0.98 28.03
C LYS A 523 23.92 1.60 27.89
N LYS A 524 24.98 0.82 28.07
CA LYS A 524 26.35 1.33 27.92
C LYS A 524 26.70 1.56 26.44
N LEU A 525 26.25 0.69 25.53
CA LEU A 525 26.40 0.93 24.09
C LEU A 525 25.58 2.14 23.63
N GLN A 526 24.35 2.31 24.14
CA GLN A 526 23.55 3.52 23.88
C GLN A 526 24.27 4.81 24.29
N LYS A 527 24.94 4.78 25.45
CA LYS A 527 25.69 5.95 25.95
C LYS A 527 26.98 6.22 25.17
N HIS A 528 27.77 5.18 24.89
CA HIS A 528 29.14 5.35 24.40
C HIS A 528 29.28 5.19 22.88
N PHE A 529 28.37 4.49 22.22
CA PHE A 529 28.40 4.21 20.78
C PHE A 529 27.06 4.50 20.10
N PRO A 530 26.51 5.73 20.25
CA PRO A 530 25.16 6.04 19.79
C PRO A 530 24.99 5.99 18.26
N LEU A 531 26.06 6.18 17.48
CA LEU A 531 26.02 6.04 16.02
C LEU A 531 25.71 4.59 15.60
N LEU A 532 26.34 3.62 16.28
CA LEU A 532 26.09 2.20 16.05
C LEU A 532 24.64 1.83 16.41
N ILE A 533 24.15 2.33 17.54
CA ILE A 533 22.74 2.14 17.95
C ILE A 533 21.79 2.70 16.89
N LYS A 534 22.07 3.91 16.39
CA LYS A 534 21.24 4.55 15.37
C LYS A 534 21.16 3.69 14.11
N ALA A 535 22.28 3.21 13.60
CA ALA A 535 22.30 2.35 12.41
C ALA A 535 21.59 1.01 12.66
N CYS A 536 21.91 0.32 13.76
CA CYS A 536 21.29 -0.96 14.12
C CYS A 536 19.78 -0.88 14.29
N SER A 537 19.24 0.28 14.72
CA SER A 537 17.79 0.49 14.88
C SER A 537 17.01 0.45 13.56
N LEU A 538 17.70 0.70 12.43
CA LEU A 538 17.13 0.72 11.09
C LEU A 538 17.27 -0.63 10.36
N ILE A 539 17.99 -1.60 10.93
CA ILE A 539 18.19 -2.92 10.35
C ILE A 539 16.89 -3.73 10.47
N GLY A 540 16.27 -4.04 9.33
CA GLY A 540 15.16 -4.99 9.21
C GLY A 540 13.98 -4.74 10.17
N SER A 541 13.22 -5.80 10.42
CA SER A 541 12.17 -5.81 11.45
C SER A 541 12.74 -6.24 12.81
N THR A 542 11.94 -6.10 13.88
CA THR A 542 12.31 -6.61 15.21
C THR A 542 12.62 -8.11 15.19
N GLN A 543 11.87 -8.91 14.42
CA GLN A 543 12.12 -10.34 14.26
C GLN A 543 13.49 -10.62 13.64
N ILE A 544 13.91 -9.82 12.65
CA ILE A 544 15.24 -9.92 12.06
C ILE A 544 16.30 -9.54 13.09
N ARG A 545 16.14 -8.44 13.84
CA ARG A 545 17.10 -8.01 14.85
C ARG A 545 17.26 -8.97 16.03
N ASN A 546 16.20 -9.71 16.38
CA ASN A 546 16.24 -10.75 17.42
C ASN A 546 17.07 -11.98 17.01
N ARG A 547 17.40 -12.12 15.72
CA ARG A 547 18.10 -13.30 15.18
C ARG A 547 19.43 -12.93 14.54
N ALA A 548 19.48 -11.84 13.77
CA ALA A 548 20.67 -11.40 13.06
C ALA A 548 21.73 -10.91 14.04
N THR A 549 22.96 -11.41 13.87
CA THR A 549 24.10 -11.07 14.71
C THR A 549 25.03 -10.09 14.00
N ILE A 550 25.73 -9.28 14.79
CA ILE A 550 26.72 -8.31 14.28
C ILE A 550 27.86 -9.03 13.54
N GLY A 551 28.33 -10.16 14.07
CA GLY A 551 29.38 -10.95 13.43
C GLY A 551 28.94 -11.57 12.11
N GLY A 552 27.71 -12.09 12.06
CA GLY A 552 27.11 -12.58 10.82
C GLY A 552 26.97 -11.48 9.77
N ASN A 553 26.60 -10.27 10.18
CA ASN A 553 26.48 -9.12 9.28
C ASN A 553 27.84 -8.71 8.67
N ILE A 554 28.91 -8.70 9.47
CA ILE A 554 30.28 -8.38 9.04
C ILE A 554 30.87 -9.47 8.14
N VAL A 555 30.84 -10.74 8.59
CA VAL A 555 31.45 -11.87 7.87
C VAL A 555 30.78 -12.11 6.52
N ASN A 556 29.46 -11.94 6.46
CA ASN A 556 28.71 -12.09 5.22
C ASN A 556 29.02 -10.98 4.21
N ALA A 557 29.45 -9.79 4.66
CA ALA A 557 29.81 -8.64 3.83
C ALA A 557 28.77 -8.32 2.73
N ALA A 558 27.49 -8.40 3.10
CA ALA A 558 26.43 -8.00 2.18
C ALA A 558 26.50 -6.48 1.91
N PRO A 559 26.21 -6.02 0.69
CA PRO A 559 26.21 -4.57 0.35
C PRO A 559 25.23 -3.70 1.13
N CYS A 560 24.41 -4.29 2.01
CA CYS A 560 23.44 -3.59 2.84
C CYS A 560 23.74 -3.76 4.35
N ALA A 561 25.01 -3.98 4.71
CA ALA A 561 25.43 -4.23 6.08
C ALA A 561 25.52 -2.91 6.88
N ASP A 562 24.37 -2.40 7.32
CA ASP A 562 24.24 -1.09 8.00
C ASP A 562 25.09 -0.95 9.28
N SER A 563 25.49 -2.06 9.92
CA SER A 563 26.35 -1.99 11.12
C SER A 563 27.83 -1.71 10.80
N VAL A 564 28.26 -1.96 9.57
CA VAL A 564 29.67 -1.86 9.16
C VAL A 564 30.16 -0.40 9.09
N PRO A 565 29.48 0.55 8.42
CA PRO A 565 29.98 1.92 8.32
C PRO A 565 30.17 2.61 9.68
N PRO A 566 29.24 2.51 10.66
CA PRO A 566 29.47 3.01 12.02
C PRO A 566 30.71 2.40 12.68
N LEU A 567 30.91 1.08 12.56
CA LEU A 567 32.05 0.40 13.18
C LEU A 567 33.38 0.83 12.56
N ILE A 568 33.43 1.02 11.24
CA ILE A 568 34.60 1.59 10.56
C ILE A 568 34.85 3.02 11.05
N ALA A 569 33.81 3.84 11.19
CA ALA A 569 33.94 5.22 11.70
C ALA A 569 34.51 5.23 13.13
N TYR A 570 34.11 4.28 13.98
CA TYR A 570 34.72 4.12 15.30
C TYR A 570 36.16 3.56 15.26
N GLY A 571 36.66 3.07 14.13
CA GLY A 571 37.98 2.44 14.04
C GLY A 571 37.98 1.01 14.60
N ALA A 572 36.88 0.29 14.46
CA ALA A 572 36.73 -1.06 15.01
C ALA A 572 37.74 -2.04 14.41
N LYS A 573 38.26 -2.92 15.26
CA LYS A 573 39.09 -4.07 14.91
C LYS A 573 38.30 -5.36 15.06
N LEU A 574 38.64 -6.36 14.27
CA LEU A 574 38.07 -7.70 14.32
C LEU A 574 39.10 -8.66 14.91
N LYS A 575 38.66 -9.51 15.84
CA LYS A 575 39.47 -10.61 16.37
C LYS A 575 39.07 -11.93 15.70
N LEU A 576 39.95 -12.40 14.82
CA LEU A 576 39.81 -13.65 14.08
C LEU A 576 40.63 -14.73 14.79
N GLN A 577 40.05 -15.91 15.02
CA GLN A 577 40.71 -17.01 15.70
C GLN A 577 40.57 -18.30 14.91
N SER A 578 41.67 -19.04 14.77
CA SER A 578 41.68 -20.46 14.40
C SER A 578 42.07 -21.30 15.61
N ALA A 579 42.16 -22.62 15.45
CA ALA A 579 42.61 -23.50 16.53
C ALA A 579 44.07 -23.26 16.96
N GLN A 580 44.90 -22.65 16.09
CA GLN A 580 46.34 -22.47 16.32
C GLN A 580 46.76 -21.00 16.42
N ASN A 581 46.02 -20.08 15.79
CA ASN A 581 46.41 -18.69 15.67
C ASN A 581 45.27 -17.74 16.05
N THR A 582 45.65 -16.54 16.50
CA THR A 582 44.74 -15.42 16.67
C THR A 582 45.34 -14.23 15.94
N ARG A 583 44.53 -13.51 15.19
CA ARG A 583 44.93 -12.24 14.58
C ARG A 583 43.87 -11.17 14.74
N GLU A 584 44.34 -9.94 14.78
CA GLU A 584 43.50 -8.75 14.81
C GLU A 584 43.74 -7.93 13.54
N MET A 585 42.68 -7.34 13.00
CA MET A 585 42.77 -6.44 11.85
C MET A 585 41.68 -5.38 11.87
N LEU A 586 41.88 -4.25 11.18
CA LEU A 586 40.83 -3.24 11.05
C LEU A 586 39.66 -3.80 10.23
N LEU A 587 38.44 -3.46 10.63
CA LEU A 587 37.24 -3.84 9.88
C LEU A 587 37.26 -3.29 8.44
N ALA A 588 37.82 -2.09 8.25
CA ALA A 588 37.98 -1.47 6.94
C ALA A 588 38.83 -2.33 5.98
N ASP A 589 39.85 -3.02 6.50
CA ASP A 589 40.73 -3.87 5.70
C ASP A 589 40.13 -5.26 5.45
N PHE A 590 39.25 -5.71 6.35
CA PHE A 590 38.66 -7.05 6.32
C PHE A 590 37.72 -7.26 5.14
N ILE A 591 36.93 -6.26 4.76
CA ILE A 591 35.98 -6.35 3.66
C ILE A 591 36.68 -5.96 2.35
N LYS A 592 36.81 -6.92 1.42
CA LYS A 592 37.43 -6.69 0.11
C LYS A 592 36.41 -6.34 -0.98
N GLY A 593 35.14 -6.63 -0.74
CA GLY A 593 34.04 -6.34 -1.65
C GLY A 593 32.76 -7.05 -1.22
N SER A 594 31.74 -6.97 -2.06
CA SER A 594 30.45 -7.62 -1.80
C SER A 594 30.62 -9.13 -1.64
N TYR A 595 30.23 -9.64 -0.47
CA TYR A 595 30.36 -11.05 -0.09
C TYR A 595 31.80 -11.60 -0.14
N ASN A 596 32.80 -10.72 -0.06
CA ASN A 596 34.21 -11.07 -0.11
C ASN A 596 34.94 -10.45 1.08
N THR A 597 35.54 -11.30 1.91
CA THR A 597 36.24 -10.90 3.13
C THR A 597 37.60 -11.58 3.21
N GLN A 598 38.45 -11.09 4.11
CA GLN A 598 39.74 -11.72 4.41
C GLN A 598 39.63 -12.90 5.40
N LEU A 599 38.44 -13.44 5.67
CA LEU A 599 38.25 -14.56 6.61
C LEU A 599 38.87 -15.85 6.03
N LEU A 600 39.78 -16.47 6.78
CA LEU A 600 40.36 -17.75 6.37
C LEU A 600 39.40 -18.92 6.63
N PRO A 601 39.50 -20.04 5.89
CA PRO A 601 38.55 -21.15 6.00
C PRO A 601 38.46 -21.83 7.38
N ASP A 602 39.50 -21.73 8.20
CA ASP A 602 39.60 -22.31 9.55
C ASP A 602 39.47 -21.25 10.66
N GLU A 603 39.09 -20.02 10.31
CA GLU A 603 38.90 -18.92 11.26
C GLU A 603 37.44 -18.69 11.62
N LEU A 604 37.22 -18.27 12.85
CA LEU A 604 35.97 -17.66 13.33
C LEU A 604 36.22 -16.20 13.69
N LEU A 605 35.29 -15.32 13.29
CA LEU A 605 35.16 -14.01 13.93
C LEU A 605 34.64 -14.22 15.34
N THR A 606 35.42 -13.84 16.34
CA THR A 606 35.05 -14.04 17.76
C THR A 606 34.52 -12.76 18.39
N HIS A 607 35.21 -11.64 18.19
CA HIS A 607 34.89 -10.35 18.80
C HIS A 607 35.10 -9.20 17.82
N ILE A 608 34.28 -8.18 17.97
CA ILE A 608 34.46 -6.85 17.40
C ILE A 608 34.95 -5.95 18.53
N ILE A 609 36.15 -5.39 18.37
CA ILE A 609 36.78 -4.49 19.33
C ILE A 609 36.52 -3.06 18.85
N VAL A 610 35.65 -2.35 19.55
CA VAL A 610 35.27 -0.97 19.24
C VAL A 610 36.00 -0.04 20.21
N PRO A 611 37.00 0.74 19.76
CA PRO A 611 37.77 1.59 20.66
C PRO A 611 36.90 2.77 21.13
N LYS A 612 37.19 3.26 22.33
CA LYS A 612 36.63 4.52 22.82
C LYS A 612 37.13 5.66 21.93
N LEU A 613 36.26 6.62 21.62
CA LEU A 613 36.68 7.81 20.90
C LEU A 613 37.67 8.64 21.73
N PRO A 614 38.66 9.31 21.10
CA PRO A 614 39.71 10.05 21.80
C PRO A 614 39.18 11.15 22.72
N HIS A 615 38.08 11.81 22.31
CA HIS A 615 37.46 12.91 23.01
C HIS A 615 35.98 12.62 23.31
N PRO A 616 35.42 13.14 24.41
CA PRO A 616 33.97 13.15 24.61
C PRO A 616 33.30 14.13 23.63
N GLY A 617 31.96 14.06 23.49
CA GLY A 617 31.21 15.13 22.82
C GLY A 617 31.15 15.09 21.28
N TYR A 618 31.48 13.96 20.64
CA TYR A 618 31.33 13.83 19.19
C TYR A 618 29.86 14.01 18.75
N PHE A 619 29.67 14.85 17.74
CA PHE A 619 28.46 14.86 16.94
C PHE A 619 28.44 13.62 16.05
N TYR A 620 27.27 13.03 15.89
CA TYR A 620 27.11 11.84 15.07
C TYR A 620 25.85 11.93 14.22
N SER A 621 25.89 11.32 13.04
CA SER A 621 24.71 11.14 12.21
C SER A 621 24.81 9.88 11.36
N TYR A 622 23.69 9.20 11.19
CA TYR A 622 23.55 8.05 10.28
C TYR A 622 22.46 8.36 9.27
N PHE A 623 22.82 8.34 7.99
CA PHE A 623 21.90 8.50 6.88
C PHE A 623 21.72 7.17 6.17
N GLN A 624 20.47 6.73 6.02
CA GLN A 624 20.12 5.53 5.25
C GLN A 624 19.21 5.95 4.10
N LEU A 625 19.62 5.66 2.86
CA LEU A 625 18.82 5.91 1.67
C LEU A 625 18.20 4.60 1.17
N GLY A 626 16.91 4.66 0.86
CA GLY A 626 16.26 3.66 0.02
C GLY A 626 14.81 4.02 -0.29
N ARG A 627 14.13 3.08 -0.95
CA ARG A 627 12.85 3.31 -1.64
C ARG A 627 11.65 3.48 -0.70
N ARG A 628 11.69 2.86 0.49
CA ARG A 628 10.62 2.96 1.50
C ARG A 628 11.18 3.38 2.86
N GLN A 629 10.30 3.79 3.77
CA GLN A 629 10.69 4.28 5.10
C GLN A 629 10.87 3.18 6.15
N ALA A 630 10.28 2.00 5.94
CA ALA A 630 10.34 0.87 6.88
C ALA A 630 10.79 -0.42 6.18
N VAL A 631 11.51 -1.29 6.90
CA VAL A 631 11.99 -2.59 6.37
C VAL A 631 12.72 -2.41 5.03
N ASN A 632 13.43 -1.29 4.91
CA ASN A 632 14.07 -0.87 3.68
C ASN A 632 15.39 -1.63 3.50
N ILE A 633 15.70 -2.02 2.26
CA ILE A 633 17.04 -2.47 1.92
C ILE A 633 17.84 -1.23 1.55
N THR A 634 18.89 -0.96 2.32
CA THR A 634 19.78 0.18 2.10
C THR A 634 20.33 0.18 0.68
N ARG A 635 20.22 1.32 0.00
CA ARG A 635 20.85 1.61 -1.29
C ARG A 635 22.19 2.33 -1.13
N MET A 636 22.28 3.15 -0.10
CA MET A 636 23.46 3.87 0.31
C MET A 636 23.28 4.21 1.79
N SER A 637 24.32 4.05 2.59
CA SER A 637 24.36 4.65 3.92
C SER A 637 25.59 5.51 4.11
N VAL A 638 25.50 6.47 5.03
CA VAL A 638 26.63 7.31 5.41
C VAL A 638 26.62 7.47 6.92
N SER A 639 27.75 7.10 7.53
CA SER A 639 28.07 7.29 8.93
C SER A 639 28.99 8.49 9.08
N VAL A 640 28.64 9.39 10.00
CA VAL A 640 29.43 10.60 10.27
C VAL A 640 29.69 10.70 11.77
N LEU A 641 30.95 10.94 12.13
CA LEU A 641 31.41 11.34 13.46
C LEU A 641 32.24 12.61 13.32
N VAL A 642 31.93 13.65 14.08
CA VAL A 642 32.66 14.93 14.07
C VAL A 642 32.90 15.37 15.50
N HIS A 643 34.14 15.71 15.82
CA HIS A 643 34.50 16.40 17.05
C HIS A 643 34.82 17.86 16.73
N LEU A 644 34.48 18.74 17.67
CA LEU A 644 34.85 20.15 17.64
C LEU A 644 35.73 20.39 18.86
N ASN A 645 36.88 21.03 18.67
CA ASN A 645 37.68 21.50 19.78
C ASN A 645 36.97 22.65 20.54
N GLU A 646 37.58 23.11 21.64
CA GLU A 646 37.02 24.18 22.48
C GLU A 646 36.77 25.50 21.74
N SER A 647 37.48 25.74 20.63
CA SER A 647 37.29 26.91 19.77
C SER A 647 36.19 26.73 18.72
N GLY A 648 35.48 25.60 18.72
CA GLY A 648 34.44 25.28 17.74
C GLY A 648 34.97 24.87 16.37
N ILE A 649 36.24 24.47 16.26
CA ILE A 649 36.87 24.03 15.02
C ILE A 649 36.88 22.51 14.96
N VAL A 650 36.58 21.94 13.79
CA VAL A 650 36.65 20.49 13.56
C VAL A 650 38.10 20.01 13.60
N ASP A 651 38.42 19.10 14.52
CA ASP A 651 39.76 18.51 14.71
C ASP A 651 39.79 16.97 14.48
N ASP A 652 38.65 16.28 14.58
CA ASP A 652 38.45 14.91 14.08
C ASP A 652 37.12 14.83 13.30
N CYS A 653 37.19 14.34 12.06
CA CYS A 653 36.03 14.11 11.21
C CYS A 653 36.17 12.77 10.50
N ARG A 654 35.20 11.89 10.72
CA ARG A 654 35.16 10.55 10.14
C ARG A 654 33.87 10.37 9.38
N VAL A 655 34.00 10.16 8.08
CA VAL A 655 32.88 9.92 7.18
C VAL A 655 33.11 8.59 6.50
N VAL A 656 32.13 7.69 6.60
CA VAL A 656 32.19 6.35 6.02
C VAL A 656 30.91 6.09 5.26
N ASP A 657 31.03 5.80 3.97
CA ASP A 657 29.92 5.32 3.13
C ASP A 657 29.79 3.79 3.20
N GLY A 658 28.59 3.29 2.90
CA GLY A 658 28.23 1.88 2.97
C GLY A 658 27.21 1.43 1.94
#